data_AF-A0A522JD09-F1
#
_entry.id   AF-A0A522JD09-F1
#
_cell.length_a   1.000
_cell.length_b   1.000
_cell.length_c   1.000
_cell.angle_alpha   90.00
_cell.angle_beta   90.00
_cell.angle_gamma   90.00
#
_symmetry.space_group_name_H-M   'P 1'
#
loop_
_entity.id
_entity.type
_entity.pdbx_description
1 polymer ?
#
loop_
_entity_poly.entity_id
_entity_poly.type
_entity_poly.pdbx_seq_one_letter_code
_entity_poly.pdbx_strand_id
1 'polypeptide(L)'
;MTAPGTPQASVQQTPQQMLAAAKTGYERALLLRDLAARAVAGKDYVKAVAYLQQALAQNALSAPAQALMQQQLTALLTASGDPAQVIKALEPAYRKGGALAPGQQAALGAAYVRQKRYADGLPLLEKAVAAQPAPTPVAWLEALAAAQLGIGHVAQAEPTLQRVVAAAPDAPQGWLQLAAVQVKLDQAPQALATLELAARLGYLATSAQRLELVGVASRAGLPYRAAAILQTDLQAGRVDATHQNWQWLAVLWTQARERALAIAAWRRAIALGGGAALNAQIGALALQQQDYATAATAFAAAGATPALRLNLGIAQFHAGDVQAARAAFTQAAQGGGKVGTQAGQWLAFVQAAGARQSADNAAHRSLPQLAALQPRDPLAGAAIKLSAAQRPVVVSGTVAAIPAPSAPQAASSTAALDLRRYTPVGAERAGSADGAVPAWVGGLTRAHWPAGWQPGQRLVDPFAADQPLFTVTAENVARYAKYLSPGQQALFRKFPDYRMVVYPARRTVAYPQAIYDATQANIGRAKLLGPDALSGARLGFPFPRPANGVEVMWNHRVRYRGGSSQQQSAQAVVFADGRRVMLRQTELVYSRYANLKDPVDIDRDNILLDYLTWFERPTGGFDFAALVHETANSQRSQRAVWVLPPKLGRMFRVPPVGYDQPFPGSGGLYFLDMVDMYNGPFDRYVWKLVGKRELLIPYNAYRLASGRDSYDALLTPHHFNQDAVRYEMHRVWQIDATLRGGAHHAFGRRVFYVDEDSWNVVLVDNYDPSGQLWRIQEGHLLPLYGVQAAVCEPVVTYDLKGSSYFVNHLIGHEPPGRFGLKGLSERQFQPAVVQARFGR
;
A
#
# COMPACT_ATOMS: atom_id res chain seq x y z
N MET A 1 49.33 -24.45 81.67
CA MET A 1 48.77 -25.04 80.43
C MET A 1 49.27 -24.23 79.25
N THR A 2 49.68 -24.96 78.22
CA THR A 2 50.55 -24.60 77.09
C THR A 2 49.93 -23.62 76.09
N ALA A 3 50.72 -22.66 75.63
CA ALA A 3 50.43 -21.76 74.51
C ALA A 3 50.63 -22.49 73.17
N PRO A 4 49.80 -22.25 72.14
CA PRO A 4 50.09 -22.68 70.77
C PRO A 4 50.86 -21.61 69.98
N GLY A 5 51.89 -22.09 69.28
CA GLY A 5 52.96 -21.39 68.59
C GLY A 5 52.58 -20.32 67.55
N THR A 6 53.44 -19.31 67.51
CA THR A 6 53.66 -18.38 66.39
C THR A 6 54.21 -19.12 65.17
N PRO A 7 53.73 -18.86 63.93
CA PRO A 7 54.32 -19.41 62.72
C PRO A 7 55.71 -18.80 62.47
N GLN A 8 56.73 -19.65 62.28
CA GLN A 8 58.06 -19.22 61.82
C GLN A 8 57.96 -18.70 60.38
N ALA A 9 58.40 -17.45 60.17
CA ALA A 9 58.60 -16.90 58.83
C ALA A 9 59.79 -17.61 58.16
N SER A 10 59.50 -18.48 57.18
CA SER A 10 60.52 -19.08 56.33
C SER A 10 61.24 -17.99 55.55
N VAL A 11 62.58 -17.91 55.68
CA VAL A 11 63.44 -17.04 54.86
C VAL A 11 63.30 -17.46 53.40
N GLN A 12 62.51 -16.73 52.61
CA GLN A 12 62.39 -16.98 51.17
C GLN A 12 63.72 -16.59 50.50
N GLN A 13 64.47 -17.59 50.03
CA GLN A 13 65.66 -17.37 49.20
C GLN A 13 65.29 -16.57 47.94
N THR A 14 66.16 -15.65 47.53
CA THR A 14 65.91 -14.88 46.31
C THR A 14 66.02 -15.79 45.07
N PRO A 15 65.31 -15.51 43.96
CA PRO A 15 65.42 -16.29 42.73
C PRO A 15 66.86 -16.49 42.25
N GLN A 16 67.73 -15.49 42.48
CA GLN A 16 69.16 -15.55 42.15
C GLN A 16 69.93 -16.53 43.04
N GLN A 17 69.63 -16.60 44.34
CA GLN A 17 70.24 -17.57 45.27
C GLN A 17 69.80 -19.00 44.94
N MET A 18 68.52 -19.20 44.61
CA MET A 18 68.02 -20.51 44.18
C MET A 18 68.70 -20.97 42.87
N LEU A 19 68.84 -20.06 41.89
CA LEU A 19 69.50 -20.36 40.62
C LEU A 19 71.01 -20.62 40.76
N ALA A 20 71.67 -20.04 41.76
CA ALA A 20 73.08 -20.30 42.04
C ALA A 20 73.31 -21.67 42.70
N ALA A 21 72.30 -22.23 43.39
CA ALA A 21 72.38 -23.51 44.08
C ALA A 21 72.11 -24.74 43.17
N ALA A 22 71.51 -24.54 41.99
CA ALA A 22 71.27 -25.62 41.01
C ALA A 22 72.59 -26.08 40.35
N LYS A 23 72.95 -27.35 40.52
CA LYS A 23 74.24 -27.91 40.07
C LYS A 23 74.19 -28.53 38.68
N THR A 24 72.99 -28.83 38.18
CA THR A 24 72.80 -29.44 36.85
C THR A 24 71.89 -28.61 35.96
N GLY A 25 72.03 -28.74 34.64
CA GLY A 25 71.14 -28.10 33.66
C GLY A 25 69.67 -28.51 33.84
N TYR A 26 69.42 -29.74 34.32
CA TYR A 26 68.08 -30.27 34.62
C TYR A 26 67.46 -29.59 35.84
N GLU A 27 68.19 -29.50 36.95
CA GLU A 27 67.76 -28.80 38.17
C GLU A 27 67.49 -27.32 37.87
N ARG A 28 68.36 -26.69 37.09
CA ARG A 28 68.22 -25.29 36.68
C ARG A 28 66.97 -25.10 35.81
N ALA A 29 66.71 -25.99 34.86
CA ALA A 29 65.52 -25.92 34.00
C ALA A 29 64.21 -26.08 34.79
N LEU A 30 64.14 -27.02 35.75
CA LEU A 30 62.96 -27.19 36.60
C LEU A 30 62.71 -25.99 37.50
N LEU A 31 63.76 -25.45 38.11
CA LEU A 31 63.67 -24.27 38.97
C LEU A 31 63.22 -23.03 38.18
N LEU A 32 63.77 -22.82 36.98
CA LEU A 32 63.36 -21.75 36.09
C LEU A 32 61.88 -21.89 35.68
N ARG A 33 61.38 -23.13 35.49
CA ARG A 33 59.96 -23.38 35.22
C ARG A 33 59.06 -23.02 36.41
N ASP A 34 59.49 -23.33 37.63
CA ASP A 34 58.77 -22.95 38.86
C ASP A 34 58.78 -21.42 39.08
N LEU A 35 59.94 -20.78 38.88
CA LEU A 35 60.06 -19.32 38.93
C LEU A 35 59.17 -18.64 37.87
N ALA A 36 59.08 -19.22 36.67
CA ALA A 36 58.15 -18.76 35.66
C ALA A 36 56.70 -18.87 36.14
N ALA A 37 56.28 -20.01 36.70
CA ALA A 37 54.94 -20.19 37.25
C ALA A 37 54.61 -19.20 38.38
N ARG A 38 55.57 -18.91 39.26
CA ARG A 38 55.41 -17.88 40.31
C ARG A 38 55.28 -16.47 39.73
N ALA A 39 56.07 -16.15 38.71
CA ALA A 39 55.96 -14.88 38.01
C ALA A 39 54.60 -14.73 37.32
N VAL A 40 54.04 -15.81 36.74
CA VAL A 40 52.66 -15.83 36.22
C VAL A 40 51.64 -15.56 37.33
N ALA A 41 51.77 -16.23 38.48
CA ALA A 41 50.88 -16.00 39.63
C ALA A 41 50.94 -14.54 40.12
N GLY A 42 52.11 -13.90 40.04
CA GLY A 42 52.32 -12.48 40.31
C GLY A 42 51.94 -11.52 39.17
N LYS A 43 51.40 -12.02 38.05
CA LYS A 43 51.09 -11.27 36.82
C LYS A 43 52.30 -10.56 36.18
N ASP A 44 53.52 -10.96 36.52
CA ASP A 44 54.77 -10.47 35.91
C ASP A 44 55.15 -11.35 34.71
N TYR A 45 54.40 -11.18 33.62
CA TYR A 45 54.55 -11.98 32.41
C TYR A 45 55.91 -11.79 31.73
N VAL A 46 56.54 -10.62 31.89
CA VAL A 46 57.87 -10.34 31.33
C VAL A 46 58.93 -11.21 32.01
N LYS A 47 58.90 -11.31 33.35
CA LYS A 47 59.79 -12.24 34.08
C LYS A 47 59.45 -13.69 33.80
N ALA A 48 58.17 -14.05 33.70
CA ALA A 48 57.76 -15.42 33.38
C ALA A 48 58.31 -15.89 32.02
N VAL A 49 58.23 -15.03 31.00
CA VAL A 49 58.79 -15.25 29.66
C VAL A 49 60.31 -15.42 29.73
N ALA A 50 61.01 -14.54 30.45
CA ALA A 50 62.46 -14.61 30.59
C ALA A 50 62.92 -15.91 31.27
N TYR A 51 62.22 -16.35 32.32
CA TYR A 51 62.54 -17.61 33.00
C TYR A 51 62.29 -18.83 32.13
N LEU A 52 61.19 -18.89 31.39
CA LEU A 52 60.93 -20.00 30.45
C LEU A 52 61.93 -20.03 29.28
N GLN A 53 62.32 -18.87 28.75
CA GLN A 53 63.37 -18.79 27.73
C GLN A 53 64.71 -19.34 28.25
N GLN A 54 65.08 -18.97 29.48
CA GLN A 54 66.29 -19.50 30.12
C GLN A 54 66.18 -21.01 30.40
N ALA A 55 64.99 -21.52 30.74
CA ALA A 55 64.74 -22.94 30.97
C ALA A 55 64.88 -23.76 29.68
N LEU A 56 64.32 -23.26 28.59
CA LEU A 56 64.40 -23.85 27.26
C LEU A 56 65.84 -23.87 26.73
N ALA A 57 66.61 -22.79 26.98
CA ALA A 57 68.01 -22.71 26.59
C ALA A 57 68.92 -23.76 27.27
N GLN A 58 68.48 -24.38 28.37
CA GLN A 58 69.25 -25.45 29.01
C GLN A 58 69.27 -26.75 28.20
N ASN A 59 68.29 -26.97 27.30
CA ASN A 59 68.10 -28.24 26.56
C ASN A 59 68.13 -29.51 27.43
N ALA A 60 67.87 -29.39 28.73
CA ALA A 60 68.11 -30.44 29.71
C ALA A 60 66.86 -31.30 30.03
N LEU A 61 65.70 -30.93 29.50
CA LEU A 61 64.43 -31.64 29.68
C LEU A 61 64.08 -32.49 28.47
N SER A 62 63.24 -33.52 28.67
CA SER A 62 62.77 -34.41 27.60
C SER A 62 62.06 -33.65 26.47
N ALA A 63 62.07 -34.19 25.25
CA ALA A 63 61.43 -33.54 24.11
C ALA A 63 59.95 -33.16 24.36
N PRO A 64 59.10 -34.00 25.01
CA PRO A 64 57.75 -33.59 25.39
C PRO A 64 57.70 -32.44 26.40
N ALA A 65 58.62 -32.41 27.37
CA ALA A 65 58.69 -31.35 28.38
C ALA A 65 59.20 -30.02 27.78
N GLN A 66 60.13 -30.07 26.84
CA GLN A 66 60.54 -28.89 26.06
C GLN A 66 59.40 -28.37 25.20
N ALA A 67 58.66 -29.24 24.51
CA ALA A 67 57.50 -28.85 23.72
C ALA A 67 56.41 -28.17 24.58
N LEU A 68 56.13 -28.70 25.78
CA LEU A 68 55.19 -28.10 26.72
C LEU A 68 55.64 -26.71 27.20
N MET A 69 56.92 -26.55 27.55
CA MET A 69 57.46 -25.25 27.93
C MET A 69 57.43 -24.24 26.79
N GLN A 70 57.65 -24.69 25.55
CA GLN A 70 57.53 -23.84 24.37
C GLN A 70 56.08 -23.37 24.16
N GLN A 71 55.09 -24.23 24.43
CA GLN A 71 53.67 -23.86 24.43
C GLN A 71 53.35 -22.83 25.52
N GLN A 72 53.84 -23.06 26.75
CA GLN A 72 53.66 -22.13 27.87
C GLN A 72 54.29 -20.76 27.58
N LEU A 73 55.50 -20.74 27.03
CA LEU A 73 56.18 -19.51 26.61
C LEU A 73 55.38 -18.75 25.56
N THR A 74 54.81 -19.46 24.57
CA THR A 74 53.98 -18.87 23.52
C THR A 74 52.69 -18.27 24.09
N ALA A 75 52.03 -18.97 25.00
CA ALA A 75 50.84 -18.47 25.69
C ALA A 75 51.16 -17.20 26.51
N LEU A 76 52.31 -17.17 27.18
CA LEU A 76 52.75 -16.03 27.98
C LEU A 76 53.18 -14.83 27.16
N LEU A 77 53.89 -15.05 26.05
CA LEU A 77 54.22 -14.01 25.07
C LEU A 77 52.95 -13.42 24.43
N THR A 78 51.92 -14.22 24.25
CA THR A 78 50.62 -13.75 23.75
C THR A 78 49.88 -12.94 24.82
N ALA A 79 49.89 -13.41 26.08
CA ALA A 79 49.27 -12.75 27.21
C ALA A 79 49.97 -11.45 27.63
N SER A 80 51.28 -11.31 27.38
CA SER A 80 52.05 -10.09 27.72
C SER A 80 51.70 -8.88 26.84
N GLY A 81 51.05 -9.09 25.68
CA GLY A 81 50.54 -8.03 24.81
C GLY A 81 51.60 -7.25 24.01
N ASP A 82 52.89 -7.41 24.28
CA ASP A 82 53.97 -6.66 23.62
C ASP A 82 54.38 -7.31 22.27
N PRO A 83 54.03 -6.71 21.12
CA PRO A 83 54.39 -7.25 19.81
C PRO A 83 55.90 -7.31 19.57
N ALA A 84 56.70 -6.42 20.16
CA ALA A 84 58.15 -6.38 19.93
C ALA A 84 58.85 -7.59 20.57
N GLN A 85 58.40 -8.01 21.76
CA GLN A 85 58.94 -9.20 22.45
C GLN A 85 58.57 -10.49 21.71
N VAL A 86 57.33 -10.60 21.22
CA VAL A 86 56.89 -11.75 20.41
C VAL A 86 57.73 -11.88 19.15
N ILE A 87 57.93 -10.78 18.43
CA ILE A 87 58.75 -10.74 17.22
C ILE A 87 60.19 -11.13 17.53
N LYS A 88 60.81 -10.52 18.56
CA LYS A 88 62.18 -10.84 18.98
C LYS A 88 62.37 -12.32 19.32
N ALA A 89 61.36 -12.96 19.93
CA ALA A 89 61.42 -14.35 20.35
C ALA A 89 61.19 -15.35 19.20
N LEU A 90 60.29 -15.06 18.26
CA LEU A 90 59.83 -16.03 17.25
C LEU A 90 60.35 -15.78 15.83
N GLU A 91 60.61 -14.53 15.43
CA GLU A 91 61.05 -14.16 14.07
C GLU A 91 62.41 -14.78 13.66
N PRO A 92 63.44 -14.86 14.54
CA PRO A 92 64.73 -15.43 14.15
C PRO A 92 64.65 -16.91 13.74
N ALA A 93 63.87 -17.71 14.48
CA ALA A 93 63.69 -19.13 14.18
C ALA A 93 62.89 -19.33 12.88
N TYR A 94 61.85 -18.53 12.68
CA TYR A 94 61.04 -18.54 11.46
C TYR A 94 61.87 -18.18 10.22
N ARG A 95 62.69 -17.12 10.28
CA ARG A 95 63.54 -16.69 9.14
C ARG A 95 64.63 -17.70 8.76
N LYS A 96 65.06 -18.55 9.70
CA LYS A 96 66.01 -19.63 9.45
C LYS A 96 65.37 -20.91 8.90
N GLY A 97 64.06 -20.88 8.58
CA GLY A 97 63.32 -22.04 8.06
C GLY A 97 62.81 -22.99 9.15
N GLY A 98 62.85 -22.60 10.43
CA GLY A 98 62.33 -23.41 11.53
C GLY A 98 60.80 -23.53 11.48
N ALA A 99 60.28 -24.74 11.70
CA ALA A 99 58.84 -24.97 11.78
C ALA A 99 58.26 -24.39 13.08
N LEU A 100 57.33 -23.44 12.95
CA LEU A 100 56.54 -22.92 14.06
C LEU A 100 55.23 -23.69 14.22
N ALA A 101 54.85 -24.00 15.46
CA ALA A 101 53.53 -24.55 15.76
C ALA A 101 52.41 -23.54 15.41
N PRO A 102 51.17 -23.97 15.14
CA PRO A 102 50.08 -23.07 14.73
C PRO A 102 49.86 -21.88 15.68
N GLY A 103 49.94 -22.09 17.00
CA GLY A 103 49.83 -21.01 17.99
C GLY A 103 50.98 -19.99 17.93
N GLN A 104 52.19 -20.43 17.58
CA GLN A 104 53.35 -19.55 17.40
C GLN A 104 53.26 -18.76 16.10
N GLN A 105 52.77 -19.40 15.03
CA GLN A 105 52.48 -18.74 13.76
C GLN A 105 51.43 -17.64 13.96
N ALA A 106 50.33 -17.95 14.65
CA ALA A 106 49.29 -16.98 14.97
C ALA A 106 49.82 -15.82 15.84
N ALA A 107 50.60 -16.11 16.88
CA ALA A 107 51.18 -15.09 17.75
C ALA A 107 52.14 -14.15 17.00
N LEU A 108 53.07 -14.70 16.21
CA LEU A 108 53.99 -13.91 15.40
C LEU A 108 53.25 -13.10 14.33
N GLY A 109 52.29 -13.71 13.64
CA GLY A 109 51.47 -13.04 12.64
C GLY A 109 50.65 -11.88 13.22
N ALA A 110 50.00 -12.09 14.38
CA ALA A 110 49.29 -11.02 15.09
C ALA A 110 50.23 -9.91 15.56
N ALA A 111 51.44 -10.23 15.99
CA ALA A 111 52.45 -9.23 16.37
C ALA A 111 52.90 -8.38 15.17
N TYR A 112 53.07 -8.98 13.99
CA TYR A 112 53.32 -8.24 12.75
C TYR A 112 52.16 -7.31 12.39
N VAL A 113 50.91 -7.79 12.47
CA VAL A 113 49.72 -6.96 12.23
C VAL A 113 49.66 -5.76 13.17
N ARG A 114 49.94 -5.93 14.47
CA ARG A 114 50.01 -4.81 15.43
C ARG A 114 51.10 -3.78 15.10
N GLN A 115 52.17 -4.21 14.45
CA GLN A 115 53.25 -3.34 13.94
C GLN A 115 53.00 -2.84 12.50
N LYS A 116 51.77 -3.00 11.97
CA LYS A 116 51.37 -2.65 10.59
C LYS A 116 52.15 -3.39 9.49
N ARG A 117 52.84 -4.49 9.82
CA ARG A 117 53.54 -5.39 8.89
C ARG A 117 52.58 -6.44 8.32
N TYR A 118 51.51 -5.99 7.67
CA TYR A 118 50.40 -6.85 7.28
C TYR A 118 50.80 -7.95 6.28
N ALA A 119 51.67 -7.63 5.31
CA ALA A 119 52.17 -8.57 4.32
C ALA A 119 53.00 -9.72 4.94
N ASP A 120 53.74 -9.44 6.01
CA ASP A 120 54.51 -10.46 6.75
C ASP A 120 53.60 -11.34 7.62
N GLY A 121 52.54 -10.74 8.17
CA GLY A 121 51.61 -11.40 9.09
C GLY A 121 50.62 -12.34 8.41
N LEU A 122 50.10 -11.96 7.24
CA LEU A 122 49.06 -12.70 6.54
C LEU A 122 49.40 -14.20 6.31
N PRO A 123 50.53 -14.57 5.69
CA PRO A 123 50.81 -15.98 5.39
C PRO A 123 50.99 -16.84 6.65
N LEU A 124 51.45 -16.25 7.76
CA LEU A 124 51.53 -16.92 9.06
C LEU A 124 50.14 -17.19 9.63
N LEU A 125 49.24 -16.21 9.56
CA LEU A 125 47.88 -16.30 10.08
C LEU A 125 47.02 -17.27 9.26
N GLU A 126 47.14 -17.26 7.93
CA GLU A 126 46.45 -18.22 7.05
C GLU A 126 46.86 -19.66 7.37
N LYS A 127 48.17 -19.92 7.49
CA LYS A 127 48.69 -21.24 7.88
C LYS A 127 48.21 -21.67 9.26
N ALA A 128 48.27 -20.76 10.23
CA ALA A 128 47.82 -21.05 11.59
C ALA A 128 46.34 -21.41 11.65
N VAL A 129 45.48 -20.64 10.96
CA VAL A 129 44.03 -20.87 10.92
C VAL A 129 43.68 -22.14 10.13
N ALA A 130 44.40 -22.44 9.05
CA ALA A 130 44.19 -23.67 8.26
C ALA A 130 44.61 -24.95 9.04
N ALA A 131 45.64 -24.86 9.87
CA ALA A 131 46.14 -25.99 10.66
C ALA A 131 45.32 -26.28 11.94
N GLN A 132 44.36 -25.42 12.29
CA GLN A 132 43.56 -25.53 13.52
C GLN A 132 42.09 -25.85 13.19
N PRO A 133 41.59 -27.07 13.51
CA PRO A 133 40.17 -27.41 13.38
C PRO A 133 39.29 -26.54 14.28
N ALA A 134 37.99 -26.43 13.96
CA ALA A 134 37.03 -25.70 14.78
C ALA A 134 36.96 -26.29 16.22
N PRO A 135 36.90 -25.46 17.27
CA PRO A 135 36.84 -24.00 17.26
C PRO A 135 38.21 -23.32 17.11
N THR A 136 38.35 -22.44 16.12
CA THR A 136 39.53 -21.57 15.97
C THR A 136 39.43 -20.39 16.95
N PRO A 137 40.50 -20.02 17.68
CA PRO A 137 40.48 -18.87 18.58
C PRO A 137 40.09 -17.57 17.87
N VAL A 138 39.15 -16.80 18.43
CA VAL A 138 38.63 -15.56 17.81
C VAL A 138 39.74 -14.53 17.55
N ALA A 139 40.70 -14.40 18.47
CA ALA A 139 41.85 -13.50 18.31
C ALA A 139 42.71 -13.80 17.07
N TRP A 140 42.76 -15.06 16.63
CA TRP A 140 43.47 -15.42 15.40
C TRP A 140 42.70 -14.99 14.16
N LEU A 141 41.37 -15.15 14.19
CA LEU A 141 40.48 -14.70 13.12
C LEU A 141 40.46 -13.18 13.00
N GLU A 142 40.44 -12.46 14.12
CA GLU A 142 40.54 -10.98 14.15
C GLU A 142 41.87 -10.50 13.57
N ALA A 143 42.99 -11.12 13.98
CA ALA A 143 44.30 -10.80 13.42
C ALA A 143 44.38 -11.10 11.92
N LEU A 144 43.81 -12.23 11.47
CA LEU A 144 43.73 -12.58 10.04
C LEU A 144 42.90 -11.56 9.26
N ALA A 145 41.71 -11.21 9.73
CA ALA A 145 40.87 -10.20 9.11
C ALA A 145 41.58 -8.84 9.03
N ALA A 146 42.26 -8.42 10.10
CA ALA A 146 43.05 -7.20 10.12
C ALA A 146 44.23 -7.24 9.14
N ALA A 147 44.92 -8.38 9.00
CA ALA A 147 45.98 -8.56 8.00
C ALA A 147 45.44 -8.43 6.57
N GLN A 148 44.33 -9.13 6.27
CA GLN A 148 43.66 -9.10 4.97
C GLN A 148 43.22 -7.66 4.62
N LEU A 149 42.59 -6.96 5.55
CA LEU A 149 42.18 -5.56 5.35
C LEU A 149 43.38 -4.62 5.18
N GLY A 150 44.45 -4.81 5.96
CA GLY A 150 45.65 -3.98 5.93
C GLY A 150 46.42 -4.01 4.60
N ILE A 151 46.30 -5.10 3.83
CA ILE A 151 46.85 -5.19 2.46
C ILE A 151 45.80 -4.97 1.36
N GLY A 152 44.57 -4.61 1.72
CA GLY A 152 43.50 -4.32 0.75
C GLY A 152 42.75 -5.55 0.22
N HIS A 153 42.94 -6.75 0.77
CA HIS A 153 42.20 -7.98 0.41
C HIS A 153 40.79 -8.00 1.02
N VAL A 154 39.97 -7.00 0.68
CA VAL A 154 38.63 -6.78 1.27
C VAL A 154 37.69 -7.97 1.07
N ALA A 155 37.69 -8.58 -0.12
CA ALA A 155 36.82 -9.73 -0.42
C ALA A 155 37.17 -10.98 0.40
N GLN A 156 38.44 -11.17 0.75
CA GLN A 156 38.89 -12.31 1.57
C GLN A 156 38.60 -12.09 3.06
N ALA A 157 38.52 -10.82 3.50
CA ALA A 157 38.22 -10.46 4.88
C ALA A 157 36.76 -10.75 5.27
N GLU A 158 35.81 -10.70 4.33
CA GLU A 158 34.38 -10.91 4.60
C GLU A 158 34.07 -12.28 5.26
N PRO A 159 34.47 -13.43 4.68
CA PRO A 159 34.22 -14.74 5.30
C PRO A 159 35.00 -14.93 6.60
N THR A 160 36.17 -14.31 6.75
CA THR A 160 36.92 -14.31 8.02
C THR A 160 36.14 -13.57 9.10
N LEU A 161 35.58 -12.40 8.79
CA LEU A 161 34.78 -11.60 9.71
C LEU A 161 33.44 -12.26 10.06
N GLN A 162 32.82 -13.00 9.13
CA GLN A 162 31.67 -13.86 9.47
C GLN A 162 32.02 -14.88 10.55
N ARG A 163 33.20 -15.51 10.47
CA ARG A 163 33.69 -16.44 11.50
C ARG A 163 34.00 -15.73 12.81
N VAL A 164 34.54 -14.50 12.77
CA VAL A 164 34.75 -13.68 13.99
C VAL A 164 33.42 -13.45 14.70
N VAL A 165 32.41 -12.97 13.99
CA VAL A 165 31.08 -12.70 14.56
C VAL A 165 30.39 -13.97 15.06
N ALA A 166 30.54 -15.09 14.36
CA ALA A 166 30.01 -16.38 14.83
C ALA A 166 30.69 -16.89 16.11
N ALA A 167 32.00 -16.62 16.27
CA ALA A 167 32.79 -17.05 17.43
C ALA A 167 32.62 -16.12 18.65
N ALA A 168 32.40 -14.83 18.43
CA ALA A 168 32.19 -13.82 19.46
C ALA A 168 30.97 -12.94 19.12
N PRO A 169 29.75 -13.49 19.18
CA PRO A 169 28.53 -12.77 18.82
C PRO A 169 28.24 -11.59 19.75
N ASP A 170 28.81 -11.61 20.96
CA ASP A 170 28.67 -10.59 21.99
C ASP A 170 29.62 -9.38 21.81
N ALA A 171 30.54 -9.44 20.84
CA ALA A 171 31.54 -8.40 20.58
C ALA A 171 31.08 -7.39 19.50
N PRO A 172 30.79 -6.12 19.84
CA PRO A 172 30.27 -5.12 18.88
C PRO A 172 31.18 -4.86 17.68
N GLN A 173 32.49 -4.91 17.89
CA GLN A 173 33.48 -4.52 16.89
C GLN A 173 33.47 -5.43 15.65
N GLY A 174 33.29 -6.74 15.84
CA GLY A 174 33.22 -7.70 14.74
C GLY A 174 32.05 -7.42 13.80
N TRP A 175 30.87 -7.12 14.38
CA TRP A 175 29.66 -6.77 13.62
C TRP A 175 29.85 -5.50 12.79
N LEU A 176 30.42 -4.45 13.37
CA LEU A 176 30.67 -3.18 12.69
C LEU A 176 31.70 -3.33 11.56
N GLN A 177 32.77 -4.10 11.79
CA GLN A 177 33.78 -4.37 10.76
C GLN A 177 33.21 -5.20 9.60
N LEU A 178 32.42 -6.23 9.90
CA LEU A 178 31.76 -7.05 8.88
C LEU A 178 30.83 -6.19 8.01
N ALA A 179 29.99 -5.36 8.65
CA ALA A 179 29.10 -4.45 7.94
C ALA A 179 29.86 -3.48 7.03
N ALA A 180 30.94 -2.86 7.54
CA ALA A 180 31.76 -1.94 6.76
C ALA A 180 32.41 -2.62 5.53
N VAL A 181 32.87 -3.86 5.69
CA VAL A 181 33.42 -4.67 4.57
C VAL A 181 32.35 -4.98 3.54
N GLN A 182 31.17 -5.42 3.96
CA GLN A 182 30.04 -5.72 3.07
C GLN A 182 29.59 -4.46 2.31
N VAL A 183 29.56 -3.30 2.98
CA VAL A 183 29.29 -2.00 2.34
C VAL A 183 30.33 -1.68 1.27
N LYS A 184 31.62 -1.89 1.55
CA LYS A 184 32.72 -1.63 0.61
C LYS A 184 32.69 -2.57 -0.61
N LEU A 185 32.13 -3.76 -0.45
CA LEU A 185 31.93 -4.75 -1.50
C LEU A 185 30.61 -4.57 -2.28
N ASP A 186 29.88 -3.48 -2.03
CA ASP A 186 28.55 -3.20 -2.61
C ASP A 186 27.49 -4.30 -2.31
N GLN A 187 27.66 -4.99 -1.19
CA GLN A 187 26.77 -6.07 -0.72
C GLN A 187 25.69 -5.50 0.22
N ALA A 188 24.87 -4.58 -0.28
CA ALA A 188 23.90 -3.85 0.54
C ALA A 188 22.90 -4.76 1.30
N PRO A 189 22.35 -5.85 0.73
CA PRO A 189 21.47 -6.75 1.47
C PRO A 189 22.17 -7.46 2.66
N GLN A 190 23.41 -7.89 2.48
CA GLN A 190 24.21 -8.54 3.52
C GLN A 190 24.59 -7.55 4.62
N ALA A 191 25.07 -6.37 4.23
CA ALA A 191 25.38 -5.28 5.17
C ALA A 191 24.16 -4.89 6.00
N LEU A 192 22.97 -4.84 5.39
CA LEU A 192 21.72 -4.56 6.09
C LEU A 192 21.42 -5.61 7.15
N ALA A 193 21.52 -6.90 6.79
CA ALA A 193 21.26 -8.00 7.72
C ALA A 193 22.23 -7.94 8.93
N THR A 194 23.52 -7.71 8.67
CA THR A 194 24.55 -7.55 9.70
C THR A 194 24.25 -6.36 10.63
N LEU A 195 23.95 -5.18 10.08
CA LEU A 195 23.66 -3.98 10.87
C LEU A 195 22.35 -4.08 11.64
N GLU A 196 21.31 -4.74 11.10
CA GLU A 196 20.06 -4.95 11.84
C GLU A 196 20.25 -5.90 13.04
N LEU A 197 21.07 -6.94 12.89
CA LEU A 197 21.41 -7.82 14.01
C LEU A 197 22.23 -7.06 15.05
N ALA A 198 23.24 -6.31 14.64
CA ALA A 198 24.01 -5.44 15.52
C ALA A 198 23.11 -4.44 16.27
N ALA A 199 22.12 -3.85 15.59
CA ALA A 199 21.16 -2.94 16.19
C ALA A 199 20.28 -3.62 17.25
N ARG A 200 19.81 -4.85 16.98
CA ARG A 200 19.01 -5.65 17.94
C ARG A 200 19.80 -6.05 19.18
N LEU A 201 21.11 -6.27 19.03
CA LEU A 201 22.03 -6.56 20.12
C LEU A 201 22.47 -5.29 20.88
N GLY A 202 22.06 -4.10 20.42
CA GLY A 202 22.40 -2.83 21.07
C GLY A 202 23.78 -2.27 20.70
N TYR A 203 24.40 -2.76 19.63
CA TYR A 203 25.76 -2.38 19.23
C TYR A 203 25.86 -1.12 18.37
N LEU A 204 24.73 -0.59 17.88
CA LEU A 204 24.67 0.72 17.23
C LEU A 204 24.34 1.79 18.28
N ALA A 205 25.39 2.32 18.91
CA ALA A 205 25.29 3.24 20.04
C ALA A 205 25.24 4.72 19.63
N THR A 206 25.78 5.08 18.46
CA THR A 206 25.87 6.48 18.02
C THR A 206 24.86 6.82 16.92
N SER A 207 24.44 8.09 16.87
CA SER A 207 23.61 8.67 15.81
C SER A 207 24.15 8.33 14.41
N ALA A 208 25.48 8.43 14.22
CA ALA A 208 26.16 8.08 12.97
C ALA A 208 25.99 6.61 12.56
N GLN A 209 26.14 5.67 13.51
CA GLN A 209 25.97 4.24 13.25
C GLN A 209 24.51 3.89 12.90
N ARG A 210 23.53 4.57 13.52
CA ARG A 210 22.10 4.42 13.20
C ARG A 210 21.79 4.97 11.81
N LEU A 211 22.34 6.13 11.47
CA LEU A 211 22.21 6.72 10.13
C LEU A 211 22.87 5.86 9.05
N GLU A 212 23.97 5.17 9.37
CA GLU A 212 24.58 4.18 8.45
C GLU A 212 23.62 3.03 8.13
N LEU A 213 22.96 2.45 9.15
CA LEU A 213 21.91 1.43 8.95
C LEU A 213 20.79 1.94 8.04
N VAL A 214 20.33 3.18 8.23
CA VAL A 214 19.33 3.82 7.36
C VAL A 214 19.84 3.93 5.91
N GLY A 215 21.08 4.39 5.74
CA GLY A 215 21.72 4.54 4.43
C GLY A 215 21.91 3.22 3.69
N VAL A 216 22.29 2.16 4.40
CA VAL A 216 22.40 0.80 3.84
C VAL A 216 21.03 0.26 3.44
N ALA A 217 19.99 0.44 4.28
CA ALA A 217 18.63 0.05 3.91
C ALA A 217 18.12 0.78 2.66
N SER A 218 18.45 2.07 2.52
CA SER A 218 18.10 2.85 1.32
C SER A 218 18.82 2.34 0.07
N ARG A 219 20.12 2.03 0.14
CA ARG A 219 20.91 1.48 -0.98
C ARG A 219 20.48 0.07 -1.37
N ALA A 220 19.98 -0.71 -0.41
CA ALA A 220 19.36 -2.02 -0.67
C ALA A 220 18.00 -1.93 -1.39
N GLY A 221 17.53 -0.72 -1.75
CA GLY A 221 16.25 -0.52 -2.45
C GLY A 221 15.03 -0.65 -1.53
N LEU A 222 15.20 -0.46 -0.22
CA LEU A 222 14.14 -0.61 0.78
C LEU A 222 13.77 0.73 1.45
N PRO A 223 13.25 1.72 0.69
CA PRO A 223 13.01 3.08 1.20
C PRO A 223 12.00 3.14 2.36
N TYR A 224 10.97 2.27 2.37
CA TYR A 224 10.03 2.17 3.49
C TYR A 224 10.74 1.73 4.78
N ARG A 225 11.62 0.72 4.67
CA ARG A 225 12.37 0.19 5.81
C ARG A 225 13.34 1.24 6.35
N ALA A 226 14.08 1.90 5.47
CA ALA A 226 15.00 2.99 5.83
C ALA A 226 14.26 4.12 6.55
N ALA A 227 13.12 4.56 6.01
CA ALA A 227 12.32 5.62 6.62
C ALA A 227 11.74 5.20 7.98
N ALA A 228 11.24 3.97 8.11
CA ALA A 228 10.72 3.46 9.39
C ALA A 228 11.80 3.39 10.48
N ILE A 229 13.03 2.96 10.14
CA ILE A 229 14.18 2.96 11.05
C ILE A 229 14.50 4.40 11.48
N LEU A 230 14.67 5.31 10.51
CA LEU A 230 15.01 6.70 10.79
C LEU A 230 13.94 7.41 11.63
N GLN A 231 12.66 7.23 11.32
CA GLN A 231 11.56 7.78 12.12
C GLN A 231 11.59 7.25 13.55
N THR A 232 11.76 5.93 13.71
CA THR A 232 11.78 5.30 15.04
C THR A 232 12.99 5.77 15.86
N ASP A 233 14.12 6.01 15.21
CA ASP A 233 15.33 6.49 15.87
C ASP A 233 15.29 7.98 16.22
N LEU A 234 14.68 8.81 15.37
CA LEU A 234 14.37 10.21 15.68
C LEU A 234 13.39 10.31 16.86
N GLN A 235 12.32 9.50 16.86
CA GLN A 235 11.34 9.48 17.96
C GLN A 235 11.94 9.01 19.29
N ALA A 236 12.86 8.03 19.23
CA ALA A 236 13.50 7.49 20.41
C ALA A 236 14.74 8.28 20.87
N GLY A 237 15.07 9.41 20.22
CA GLY A 237 16.25 10.21 20.54
C GLY A 237 17.59 9.51 20.29
N ARG A 238 17.61 8.46 19.44
CA ARG A 238 18.83 7.73 19.05
C ARG A 238 19.54 8.36 17.85
N VAL A 239 18.81 9.19 17.09
CA VAL A 239 19.33 10.02 16.01
C VAL A 239 18.92 11.46 16.28
N ASP A 240 19.83 12.39 16.05
CA ASP A 240 19.60 13.81 16.31
C ASP A 240 18.50 14.39 15.42
N ALA A 241 17.58 15.15 15.99
CA ALA A 241 16.44 15.75 15.29
C ALA A 241 16.83 17.02 14.52
N THR A 242 17.77 16.91 13.58
CA THR A 242 18.25 18.02 12.74
C THR A 242 17.36 18.25 11.52
N HIS A 243 17.42 19.45 10.92
CA HIS A 243 16.77 19.74 9.64
C HIS A 243 17.13 18.69 8.57
N GLN A 244 18.43 18.36 8.42
CA GLN A 244 18.92 17.40 7.44
C GLN A 244 18.31 16.00 7.65
N ASN A 245 18.19 15.55 8.90
CA ASN A 245 17.65 14.22 9.19
C ASN A 245 16.15 14.14 8.94
N TRP A 246 15.38 15.20 9.25
CA TRP A 246 13.96 15.27 8.91
C TRP A 246 13.72 15.41 7.40
N GLN A 247 14.56 16.17 6.69
CA GLN A 247 14.54 16.24 5.24
C GLN A 247 14.84 14.87 4.62
N TRP A 248 15.85 14.15 5.14
CA TRP A 248 16.17 12.81 4.65
C TRP A 248 15.02 11.84 4.88
N LEU A 249 14.40 11.87 6.07
CA LEU A 249 13.20 11.10 6.37
C LEU A 249 12.07 11.38 5.37
N ALA A 250 11.85 12.66 5.05
CA ALA A 250 10.82 13.07 4.10
C ALA A 250 11.10 12.55 2.68
N VAL A 251 12.36 12.57 2.25
CA VAL A 251 12.79 11.98 0.97
C VAL A 251 12.57 10.46 0.96
N LEU A 252 12.94 9.75 2.03
CA LEU A 252 12.74 8.30 2.12
C LEU A 252 11.26 7.94 2.10
N TRP A 253 10.39 8.68 2.82
CA TRP A 253 8.94 8.49 2.74
C TRP A 253 8.37 8.81 1.36
N THR A 254 8.93 9.80 0.66
CA THR A 254 8.56 10.11 -0.73
C THR A 254 8.91 8.95 -1.67
N GLN A 255 10.12 8.39 -1.55
CA GLN A 255 10.56 7.22 -2.32
C GLN A 255 9.74 5.96 -1.98
N ALA A 256 9.36 5.80 -0.72
CA ALA A 256 8.47 4.75 -0.25
C ALA A 256 7.01 4.92 -0.69
N ARG A 257 6.68 6.05 -1.34
CA ARG A 257 5.31 6.44 -1.73
C ARG A 257 4.36 6.65 -0.54
N GLU A 258 4.91 6.90 0.64
CA GLU A 258 4.19 7.22 1.88
C GLU A 258 4.02 8.73 2.02
N ARG A 259 3.16 9.28 1.17
CA ARG A 259 3.08 10.74 0.94
C ARG A 259 2.64 11.53 2.18
N ALA A 260 1.76 10.97 3.02
CA ALA A 260 1.33 11.63 4.26
C ALA A 260 2.46 11.74 5.30
N LEU A 261 3.24 10.67 5.46
CA LEU A 261 4.42 10.66 6.33
C LEU A 261 5.52 11.57 5.77
N ALA A 262 5.68 11.61 4.43
CA ALA A 262 6.58 12.53 3.77
C ALA A 262 6.23 14.00 4.05
N ILE A 263 4.95 14.40 3.88
CA ILE A 263 4.49 15.76 4.18
C ILE A 263 4.73 16.11 5.65
N ALA A 264 4.45 15.19 6.57
CA ALA A 264 4.67 15.43 7.99
C ALA A 264 6.16 15.59 8.33
N ALA A 265 7.03 14.75 7.76
CA ALA A 265 8.48 14.87 7.91
C ALA A 265 9.02 16.17 7.30
N TRP A 266 8.50 16.58 6.12
CA TRP A 266 8.81 17.88 5.53
C TRP A 266 8.39 19.05 6.42
N ARG A 267 7.21 18.99 7.06
CA ARG A 267 6.77 20.02 8.02
C ARG A 267 7.72 20.12 9.22
N ARG A 268 8.18 18.98 9.75
CA ARG A 268 9.18 18.96 10.84
C ARG A 268 10.53 19.51 10.40
N ALA A 269 10.97 19.18 9.19
CA ALA A 269 12.17 19.77 8.60
C ALA A 269 12.04 21.31 8.50
N ILE A 270 10.93 21.79 7.94
CA ILE A 270 10.65 23.24 7.80
C ILE A 270 10.70 23.97 9.14
N ALA A 271 10.09 23.39 10.18
CA ALA A 271 10.12 23.96 11.54
C ALA A 271 11.53 24.09 12.13
N LEU A 272 12.49 23.29 11.64
CA LEU A 272 13.88 23.25 12.09
C LEU A 272 14.85 23.96 11.13
N GLY A 273 14.37 24.48 10.00
CA GLY A 273 15.11 25.36 9.10
C GLY A 273 14.78 25.17 7.62
N GLY A 274 14.19 26.18 6.97
CA GLY A 274 13.96 26.26 5.51
C GLY A 274 12.47 26.18 5.16
N GLY A 275 11.91 26.79 4.12
CA GLY A 275 12.36 27.58 2.98
C GLY A 275 11.22 27.57 1.94
N ALA A 276 11.07 28.62 1.13
CA ALA A 276 10.01 28.73 0.12
C ALA A 276 9.92 27.49 -0.83
N ALA A 277 11.07 26.89 -1.15
CA ALA A 277 11.16 25.70 -1.99
C ALA A 277 10.56 24.42 -1.37
N LEU A 278 10.67 24.25 -0.04
CA LEU A 278 10.10 23.09 0.66
C LEU A 278 8.57 23.17 0.72
N ASN A 279 8.05 24.38 0.95
CA ASN A 279 6.62 24.66 0.87
C ASN A 279 6.05 24.39 -0.54
N ALA A 280 6.80 24.71 -1.60
CA ALA A 280 6.39 24.37 -2.98
C ALA A 280 6.28 22.86 -3.18
N GLN A 281 7.22 22.08 -2.62
CA GLN A 281 7.21 20.62 -2.70
C GLN A 281 6.04 20.01 -1.91
N ILE A 282 5.77 20.49 -0.69
CA ILE A 282 4.58 20.08 0.08
C ILE A 282 3.32 20.41 -0.72
N GLY A 283 3.22 21.62 -1.27
CA GLY A 283 2.08 22.04 -2.08
C GLY A 283 1.86 21.12 -3.27
N ALA A 284 2.90 20.81 -4.03
CA ALA A 284 2.83 19.91 -5.18
C ALA A 284 2.40 18.49 -4.78
N LEU A 285 2.98 17.96 -3.69
CA LEU A 285 2.66 16.63 -3.19
C LEU A 285 1.22 16.56 -2.66
N ALA A 286 0.78 17.57 -1.91
CA ALA A 286 -0.59 17.67 -1.41
C ALA A 286 -1.60 17.84 -2.56
N LEU A 287 -1.26 18.62 -3.60
CA LEU A 287 -2.10 18.79 -4.79
C LEU A 287 -2.26 17.48 -5.57
N GLN A 288 -1.18 16.69 -5.71
CA GLN A 288 -1.25 15.33 -6.28
C GLN A 288 -2.15 14.40 -5.46
N GLN A 289 -2.16 14.57 -4.13
CA GLN A 289 -3.02 13.82 -3.21
C GLN A 289 -4.44 14.37 -3.11
N GLN A 290 -4.74 15.46 -3.82
CA GLN A 290 -6.02 16.16 -3.73
C GLN A 290 -6.36 16.63 -2.30
N ASP A 291 -5.35 16.78 -1.43
CA ASP A 291 -5.46 17.51 -0.18
C ASP A 291 -5.33 19.00 -0.48
N TYR A 292 -6.41 19.54 -1.02
CA TYR A 292 -6.46 20.89 -1.56
C TYR A 292 -6.26 21.97 -0.48
N ALA A 293 -6.67 21.72 0.76
CA ALA A 293 -6.48 22.63 1.87
C ALA A 293 -5.00 22.73 2.28
N THR A 294 -4.32 21.59 2.43
CA THR A 294 -2.88 21.57 2.70
C THR A 294 -2.11 22.15 1.51
N ALA A 295 -2.50 21.81 0.28
CA ALA A 295 -1.86 22.31 -0.93
C ALA A 295 -1.95 23.84 -1.01
N ALA A 296 -3.14 24.41 -0.78
CA ALA A 296 -3.34 25.85 -0.77
C ALA A 296 -2.47 26.54 0.29
N THR A 297 -2.46 26.01 1.52
CA THR A 297 -1.63 26.55 2.61
C THR A 297 -0.15 26.53 2.26
N ALA A 298 0.34 25.40 1.73
CA ALA A 298 1.74 25.23 1.38
C ALA A 298 2.14 26.09 0.18
N PHE A 299 1.34 26.18 -0.88
CA PHE A 299 1.65 27.06 -2.01
C PHE A 299 1.62 28.54 -1.63
N ALA A 300 0.72 28.95 -0.73
CA ALA A 300 0.73 30.32 -0.20
C ALA A 300 2.04 30.63 0.54
N ALA A 301 2.56 29.68 1.32
CA ALA A 301 3.83 29.79 2.04
C ALA A 301 5.08 29.60 1.14
N ALA A 302 4.91 29.14 -0.10
CA ALA A 302 5.99 28.88 -1.05
C ALA A 302 6.43 30.12 -1.86
N GLY A 303 5.66 31.21 -1.81
CA GLY A 303 5.94 32.45 -2.54
C GLY A 303 5.00 32.69 -3.72
N ALA A 304 5.28 33.76 -4.48
CA ALA A 304 4.30 34.39 -5.37
C ALA A 304 4.60 34.26 -6.88
N THR A 305 5.41 33.28 -7.31
CA THR A 305 5.65 33.11 -8.75
C THR A 305 4.34 32.78 -9.48
N PRO A 306 4.17 33.18 -10.77
CA PRO A 306 2.93 32.91 -11.50
C PRO A 306 2.54 31.42 -11.52
N ALA A 307 3.51 30.51 -11.55
CA ALA A 307 3.27 29.07 -11.50
C ALA A 307 2.77 28.60 -10.12
N LEU A 308 3.33 29.13 -9.03
CA LEU A 308 2.85 28.83 -7.67
C LEU A 308 1.46 29.43 -7.43
N ARG A 309 1.19 30.64 -7.95
CA ARG A 309 -0.14 31.26 -7.91
C ARG A 309 -1.17 30.48 -8.70
N LEU A 310 -0.80 29.93 -9.85
CA LEU A 310 -1.68 29.05 -10.62
C LEU A 310 -2.04 27.80 -9.80
N ASN A 311 -1.05 27.12 -9.22
CA ASN A 311 -1.28 25.92 -8.41
C ASN A 311 -2.06 26.23 -7.12
N LEU A 312 -1.81 27.39 -6.49
CA LEU A 312 -2.60 27.89 -5.37
C LEU A 312 -4.07 28.08 -5.76
N GLY A 313 -4.34 28.70 -6.92
CA GLY A 313 -5.71 28.89 -7.42
C GLY A 313 -6.41 27.57 -7.72
N ILE A 314 -5.71 26.59 -8.30
CA ILE A 314 -6.24 25.23 -8.53
C ILE A 314 -6.59 24.60 -7.18
N ALA A 315 -5.69 24.66 -6.21
CA ALA A 315 -5.92 24.12 -4.87
C ALA A 315 -7.13 24.79 -4.20
N GLN A 316 -7.20 26.12 -4.18
CA GLN A 316 -8.31 26.87 -3.57
C GLN A 316 -9.65 26.57 -4.23
N PHE A 317 -9.68 26.44 -5.56
CA PHE A 317 -10.91 26.13 -6.29
C PHE A 317 -11.46 24.77 -5.87
N HIS A 318 -10.60 23.75 -5.84
CA HIS A 318 -11.00 22.41 -5.45
C HIS A 318 -11.26 22.27 -3.93
N ALA A 319 -10.70 23.16 -3.11
CA ALA A 319 -11.06 23.30 -1.70
C ALA A 319 -12.41 24.01 -1.48
N GLY A 320 -13.08 24.47 -2.54
CA GLY A 320 -14.36 25.17 -2.48
C GLY A 320 -14.25 26.68 -2.22
N ASP A 321 -13.05 27.24 -2.10
CA ASP A 321 -12.82 28.68 -1.95
C ASP A 321 -12.70 29.36 -3.32
N VAL A 322 -13.85 29.49 -3.97
CA VAL A 322 -14.00 30.05 -5.32
C VAL A 322 -13.50 31.50 -5.40
N GLN A 323 -13.64 32.28 -4.31
CA GLN A 323 -13.19 33.68 -4.28
C GLN A 323 -11.67 33.78 -4.20
N ALA A 324 -11.02 33.04 -3.29
CA ALA A 324 -9.58 33.02 -3.20
C ALA A 324 -8.94 32.45 -4.47
N ALA A 325 -9.54 31.39 -5.03
CA ALA A 325 -9.11 30.81 -6.29
C ALA A 325 -9.11 31.83 -7.43
N ARG A 326 -10.18 32.63 -7.55
CA ARG A 326 -10.27 33.71 -8.54
C ARG A 326 -9.11 34.70 -8.38
N ALA A 327 -8.82 35.15 -7.16
CA ALA A 327 -7.73 36.08 -6.90
C ALA A 327 -6.36 35.50 -7.28
N ALA A 328 -6.10 34.23 -6.92
CA ALA A 328 -4.87 33.54 -7.26
C ALA A 328 -4.71 33.36 -8.78
N PHE A 329 -5.78 33.00 -9.50
CA PHE A 329 -5.77 32.92 -10.96
C PHE A 329 -5.55 34.27 -11.64
N THR A 330 -6.14 35.35 -11.13
CA THR A 330 -5.88 36.70 -11.65
C THR A 330 -4.40 37.08 -11.54
N GLN A 331 -3.77 36.79 -10.41
CA GLN A 331 -2.34 37.05 -10.22
C GLN A 331 -1.47 36.16 -11.12
N ALA A 332 -1.82 34.88 -11.26
CA ALA A 332 -1.11 33.97 -12.16
C ALA A 332 -1.22 34.37 -13.63
N ALA A 333 -2.35 34.95 -14.05
CA ALA A 333 -2.59 35.42 -15.42
C ALA A 333 -1.64 36.55 -15.84
N GLN A 334 -1.14 37.34 -14.89
CA GLN A 334 -0.18 38.43 -15.14
C GLN A 334 1.22 37.93 -15.55
N GLY A 335 1.53 36.64 -15.34
CA GLY A 335 2.84 36.08 -15.63
C GLY A 335 3.15 35.77 -17.11
N GLY A 336 2.17 35.93 -18.01
CA GLY A 336 2.33 35.65 -19.44
C GLY A 336 2.60 34.17 -19.80
N GLY A 337 2.85 33.88 -21.08
CA GLY A 337 3.21 32.54 -21.58
C GLY A 337 2.16 31.45 -21.33
N LYS A 338 2.60 30.19 -21.19
CA LYS A 338 1.73 29.03 -20.94
C LYS A 338 0.97 29.14 -19.61
N VAL A 339 1.65 29.60 -18.56
CA VAL A 339 1.07 29.75 -17.21
C VAL A 339 -0.02 30.82 -17.21
N GLY A 340 0.24 31.99 -17.81
CA GLY A 340 -0.76 33.05 -17.92
C GLY A 340 -1.98 32.62 -18.74
N THR A 341 -1.76 31.88 -19.83
CA THR A 341 -2.84 31.31 -20.65
C THR A 341 -3.70 30.33 -19.85
N GLN A 342 -3.07 29.41 -19.11
CA GLN A 342 -3.77 28.44 -18.27
C GLN A 342 -4.53 29.12 -17.12
N ALA A 343 -3.94 30.12 -16.48
CA ALA A 343 -4.58 30.91 -15.45
C ALA A 343 -5.81 31.68 -15.98
N GLY A 344 -5.72 32.26 -17.19
CA GLY A 344 -6.86 32.89 -17.85
C GLY A 344 -8.00 31.92 -18.18
N GLN A 345 -7.68 30.68 -18.55
CA GLN A 345 -8.67 29.61 -18.76
C GLN A 345 -9.41 29.25 -17.46
N TRP A 346 -8.66 29.06 -16.37
CA TRP A 346 -9.24 28.81 -15.04
C TRP A 346 -10.09 29.99 -14.55
N LEU A 347 -9.62 31.22 -14.73
CA LEU A 347 -10.36 32.42 -14.33
C LEU A 347 -11.73 32.50 -15.02
N ALA A 348 -11.78 32.24 -16.33
CA ALA A 348 -13.03 32.19 -17.09
C ALA A 348 -13.96 31.06 -16.62
N PHE A 349 -13.40 29.88 -16.31
CA PHE A 349 -14.16 28.75 -15.78
C PHE A 349 -14.79 29.04 -14.41
N VAL A 350 -14.01 29.58 -13.47
CA VAL A 350 -14.48 29.94 -12.12
C VAL A 350 -15.58 30.99 -12.17
N GLN A 351 -15.49 31.96 -13.09
CA GLN A 351 -16.53 32.97 -13.29
C GLN A 351 -17.83 32.38 -13.85
N ALA A 352 -17.73 31.39 -14.74
CA ALA A 352 -18.91 30.70 -15.29
C ALA A 352 -19.55 29.72 -14.29
N ALA A 353 -18.75 29.01 -13.48
CA ALA A 353 -19.21 28.05 -12.48
C ALA A 353 -19.74 28.71 -11.19
N GLY A 354 -19.10 29.79 -10.74
CA GLY A 354 -19.47 30.52 -9.52
C GLY A 354 -20.88 31.12 -9.55
N ALA A 355 -21.44 31.39 -10.74
CA ALA A 355 -22.82 31.84 -10.89
C ALA A 355 -23.87 30.76 -10.53
N ARG A 356 -23.57 29.46 -10.76
CA ARG A 356 -24.44 28.34 -10.37
C ARG A 356 -24.27 27.99 -8.89
N GLN A 357 -23.03 27.89 -8.43
CA GLN A 357 -22.72 27.50 -7.04
C GLN A 357 -23.18 28.56 -6.02
N SER A 358 -23.22 29.85 -6.38
CA SER A 358 -23.76 30.91 -5.51
C SER A 358 -25.29 30.83 -5.36
N ALA A 359 -26.01 30.32 -6.37
CA ALA A 359 -27.45 30.08 -6.32
C ALA A 359 -27.77 28.83 -5.49
N ASP A 360 -26.98 27.76 -5.63
CA ASP A 360 -27.12 26.53 -4.85
C ASP A 360 -26.71 26.74 -3.38
N ASN A 361 -25.64 27.50 -3.11
CA ASN A 361 -25.18 27.82 -1.75
C ASN A 361 -26.14 28.77 -1.01
N ALA A 362 -26.93 29.60 -1.70
CA ALA A 362 -27.96 30.42 -1.08
C ALA A 362 -29.09 29.57 -0.47
N ALA A 363 -29.35 28.36 -1.02
CA ALA A 363 -30.30 27.40 -0.47
C ALA A 363 -29.73 26.55 0.68
N HIS A 364 -28.40 26.42 0.80
CA HIS A 364 -27.72 25.57 1.78
C HIS A 364 -27.12 26.31 3.00
N ARG A 365 -27.36 27.61 3.15
CA ARG A 365 -26.82 28.44 4.26
C ARG A 365 -27.38 28.14 5.68
N SER A 366 -27.98 26.97 5.90
CA SER A 366 -28.55 26.57 7.20
C SER A 366 -27.88 25.36 7.87
N LEU A 367 -26.66 24.96 7.48
CA LEU A 367 -25.88 23.97 8.23
C LEU A 367 -24.49 24.50 8.61
N PRO A 368 -24.15 24.60 9.91
CA PRO A 368 -22.85 25.06 10.34
C PRO A 368 -21.80 23.93 10.39
N GLN A 369 -20.55 24.32 10.08
CA GLN A 369 -19.27 23.75 10.49
C GLN A 369 -18.65 22.57 9.69
N LEU A 370 -17.76 22.93 8.76
CA LEU A 370 -16.59 22.13 8.33
C LEU A 370 -15.26 22.64 8.93
N ALA A 371 -15.31 23.51 9.94
CA ALA A 371 -14.13 24.25 10.42
C ALA A 371 -13.38 23.63 11.62
N ALA A 372 -13.68 22.40 12.04
CA ALA A 372 -13.03 21.83 13.23
C ALA A 372 -12.63 20.35 13.03
N LEU A 373 -11.58 20.11 12.26
CA LEU A 373 -10.77 18.89 12.38
C LEU A 373 -9.32 19.31 12.53
N GLN A 374 -8.82 19.34 13.76
CA GLN A 374 -7.38 19.43 13.99
C GLN A 374 -6.72 18.16 13.45
N PRO A 375 -5.70 18.25 12.57
CA PRO A 375 -5.03 17.07 12.04
C PRO A 375 -4.26 16.36 13.17
N ARG A 376 -4.48 15.04 13.33
CA ARG A 376 -3.59 14.18 14.13
C ARG A 376 -2.22 14.17 13.47
N ASP A 377 -1.15 14.32 14.25
CA ASP A 377 0.22 14.19 13.74
C ASP A 377 0.47 12.74 13.32
N PRO A 378 0.61 12.43 12.01
CA PRO A 378 0.78 11.06 11.53
C PRO A 378 2.15 10.48 11.94
N LEU A 379 3.08 11.32 12.43
CA LEU A 379 4.36 10.90 13.01
C LEU A 379 4.25 10.60 14.51
N ALA A 380 3.12 10.85 15.18
CA ALA A 380 2.99 10.68 16.63
C ALA A 380 2.58 9.26 17.07
N GLY A 381 2.43 8.31 16.15
CA GLY A 381 2.21 6.90 16.48
C GLY A 381 3.41 6.30 17.21
N ALA A 382 3.18 5.61 18.33
CA ALA A 382 4.21 4.83 19.03
C ALA A 382 5.00 3.97 18.03
N ALA A 383 6.34 4.03 18.11
CA ALA A 383 7.34 3.37 17.25
C ALA A 383 6.74 2.41 16.23
N ILE A 384 6.90 2.70 14.92
CA ILE A 384 6.43 1.84 13.83
C ILE A 384 6.95 0.43 14.11
N LYS A 385 6.06 -0.45 14.60
CA LYS A 385 6.42 -1.80 15.03
C LYS A 385 6.73 -2.63 13.80
N LEU A 386 7.97 -2.56 13.37
CA LEU A 386 8.59 -3.56 12.51
C LEU A 386 8.68 -4.83 13.35
N SER A 387 7.84 -5.82 13.05
CA SER A 387 7.74 -7.04 13.85
C SER A 387 9.11 -7.66 14.12
N ALA A 388 9.50 -7.75 15.38
CA ALA A 388 10.63 -8.53 15.86
C ALA A 388 10.33 -9.06 17.27
N ALA A 389 9.95 -10.34 17.28
CA ALA A 389 10.04 -11.39 18.31
C ALA A 389 9.76 -11.09 19.80
N GLN A 390 8.84 -11.91 20.33
CA GLN A 390 8.60 -12.18 21.75
C GLN A 390 9.82 -12.88 22.41
N ARG A 391 9.98 -12.67 23.71
CA ARG A 391 11.04 -13.20 24.59
C ARG A 391 11.13 -14.74 24.61
N PRO A 392 12.31 -15.34 24.90
CA PRO A 392 12.44 -16.78 25.01
C PRO A 392 11.90 -17.28 26.36
N VAL A 393 10.91 -18.18 26.30
CA VAL A 393 10.56 -19.08 27.41
C VAL A 393 11.03 -20.47 27.02
N VAL A 394 11.91 -21.05 27.84
CA VAL A 394 12.40 -22.42 27.67
C VAL A 394 11.33 -23.37 28.20
N VAL A 395 10.69 -24.13 27.31
CA VAL A 395 9.98 -25.37 27.64
C VAL A 395 10.34 -26.39 26.56
N SER A 396 11.06 -27.44 26.96
CA SER A 396 11.34 -28.61 26.13
C SER A 396 10.05 -29.40 25.88
N GLY A 397 9.66 -29.53 24.62
CA GLY A 397 8.54 -30.37 24.19
C GLY A 397 8.24 -30.16 22.70
N THR A 398 8.62 -31.15 21.89
CA THR A 398 8.37 -31.20 20.44
C THR A 398 6.91 -30.93 20.07
N VAL A 399 6.65 -29.78 19.42
CA VAL A 399 5.40 -29.51 18.70
C VAL A 399 5.75 -28.82 17.38
N ALA A 400 5.18 -29.35 16.29
CA ALA A 400 5.37 -28.90 14.93
C ALA A 400 5.08 -27.40 14.74
N ALA A 401 5.86 -26.77 13.86
CA ALA A 401 5.74 -25.37 13.48
C ALA A 401 4.31 -25.01 13.03
N ILE A 402 3.64 -24.12 13.77
CA ILE A 402 2.48 -23.38 13.30
C ILE A 402 3.00 -22.02 12.79
N PRO A 403 2.84 -21.66 11.51
CA PRO A 403 3.23 -20.36 11.00
C PRO A 403 2.31 -19.25 11.54
N ALA A 404 2.90 -18.07 11.80
CA ALA A 404 2.17 -16.85 12.14
C ALA A 404 1.17 -16.46 11.03
N PRO A 405 0.01 -15.85 11.36
CA PRO A 405 -0.99 -15.49 10.37
C PRO A 405 -0.53 -14.24 9.60
N SER A 406 0.22 -14.44 8.52
CA SER A 406 -0.04 -13.65 7.33
C SER A 406 -1.48 -13.95 6.94
N ALA A 407 -2.35 -12.93 6.86
CA ALA A 407 -3.61 -13.11 6.16
C ALA A 407 -3.23 -13.59 4.74
N PRO A 408 -3.57 -14.82 4.33
CA PRO A 408 -3.31 -15.21 2.97
C PRO A 408 -4.08 -14.23 2.08
N GLN A 409 -3.38 -13.43 1.27
CA GLN A 409 -3.95 -13.13 -0.03
C GLN A 409 -4.12 -14.49 -0.67
N ALA A 410 -5.34 -15.02 -0.63
CA ALA A 410 -5.68 -16.15 -1.48
C ALA A 410 -5.23 -15.75 -2.88
N ALA A 411 -4.37 -16.52 -3.53
CA ALA A 411 -4.10 -16.26 -4.93
C ALA A 411 -5.41 -16.52 -5.68
N SER A 412 -5.82 -15.61 -6.56
CA SER A 412 -6.96 -15.87 -7.45
C SER A 412 -6.65 -17.15 -8.20
N SER A 413 -7.52 -18.15 -8.07
CA SER A 413 -7.16 -19.50 -8.48
C SER A 413 -7.01 -19.57 -10.00
N THR A 414 -5.91 -20.18 -10.46
CA THR A 414 -5.52 -20.29 -11.88
C THR A 414 -6.14 -21.49 -12.60
N ALA A 415 -6.79 -22.40 -11.88
CA ALA A 415 -7.48 -23.54 -12.47
C ALA A 415 -8.71 -23.11 -13.32
N ALA A 416 -9.06 -23.86 -14.35
CA ALA A 416 -10.33 -23.64 -15.06
C ALA A 416 -11.55 -23.62 -14.10
N LEU A 417 -12.61 -22.88 -14.44
CA LEU A 417 -13.88 -22.98 -13.73
C LEU A 417 -14.49 -24.37 -13.92
N ASP A 418 -14.81 -25.06 -12.82
CA ASP A 418 -15.69 -26.23 -12.88
C ASP A 418 -17.13 -25.74 -13.11
N LEU A 419 -17.56 -25.79 -14.37
CA LEU A 419 -18.88 -25.33 -14.77
C LEU A 419 -20.02 -26.17 -14.17
N ARG A 420 -19.76 -27.31 -13.51
CA ARG A 420 -20.80 -27.99 -12.72
C ARG A 420 -21.10 -27.26 -11.41
N ARG A 421 -20.10 -26.58 -10.86
CA ARG A 421 -20.20 -25.84 -9.58
C ARG A 421 -20.45 -24.35 -9.77
N TYR A 422 -19.87 -23.76 -10.81
CA TYR A 422 -19.94 -22.32 -11.07
C TYR A 422 -20.69 -22.00 -12.37
N THR A 423 -21.25 -20.80 -12.45
CA THR A 423 -21.72 -20.23 -13.73
C THR A 423 -20.50 -19.83 -14.57
N PRO A 424 -20.67 -19.58 -15.88
CA PRO A 424 -19.55 -19.15 -16.73
C PRO A 424 -18.92 -17.81 -16.33
N VAL A 425 -19.56 -17.03 -15.44
CA VAL A 425 -19.03 -15.78 -14.89
C VAL A 425 -18.44 -15.93 -13.49
N GLY A 426 -18.45 -17.14 -12.93
CA GLY A 426 -17.88 -17.45 -11.62
C GLY A 426 -18.85 -17.38 -10.42
N ALA A 427 -20.13 -17.11 -10.67
CA ALA A 427 -21.17 -17.20 -9.65
C ALA A 427 -21.42 -18.65 -9.22
N GLU A 428 -22.04 -18.87 -8.07
CA GLU A 428 -22.45 -20.22 -7.68
C GLU A 428 -23.62 -20.72 -8.53
N ARG A 429 -23.48 -21.91 -9.10
CA ARG A 429 -24.54 -22.48 -9.96
C ARG A 429 -25.72 -23.00 -9.15
N ALA A 430 -25.47 -23.70 -8.04
CA ALA A 430 -26.52 -24.25 -7.18
C ALA A 430 -27.35 -23.14 -6.53
N GLY A 431 -28.61 -23.42 -6.20
CA GLY A 431 -29.46 -22.52 -5.40
C GLY A 431 -29.01 -22.42 -3.94
N SER A 432 -29.66 -21.55 -3.17
CA SER A 432 -29.49 -21.50 -1.72
C SER A 432 -30.04 -22.77 -1.06
N ALA A 433 -29.53 -23.10 0.12
CA ALA A 433 -29.95 -24.30 0.85
C ALA A 433 -31.44 -24.26 1.28
N ASP A 434 -31.97 -23.05 1.53
CA ASP A 434 -33.37 -22.81 1.86
C ASP A 434 -34.28 -22.64 0.63
N GLY A 435 -33.73 -22.70 -0.58
CA GLY A 435 -34.47 -22.53 -1.84
C GLY A 435 -34.89 -21.09 -2.16
N ALA A 436 -34.54 -20.10 -1.33
CA ALA A 436 -34.88 -18.69 -1.56
C ALA A 436 -34.21 -18.12 -2.82
N VAL A 437 -33.00 -18.60 -3.15
CA VAL A 437 -32.31 -18.30 -4.40
C VAL A 437 -32.31 -19.57 -5.27
N PRO A 438 -32.90 -19.56 -6.48
CA PRO A 438 -32.93 -20.76 -7.33
C PRO A 438 -31.55 -21.08 -7.92
N ALA A 439 -31.40 -22.31 -8.41
CA ALA A 439 -30.24 -22.68 -9.22
C ALA A 439 -30.19 -21.87 -10.53
N TRP A 440 -28.99 -21.54 -11.00
CA TRP A 440 -28.81 -20.89 -12.28
C TRP A 440 -29.01 -21.88 -13.42
N VAL A 441 -29.94 -21.56 -14.33
CA VAL A 441 -30.32 -22.41 -15.47
C VAL A 441 -29.98 -21.81 -16.83
N GLY A 442 -29.15 -20.77 -16.88
CA GLY A 442 -28.75 -20.11 -18.13
C GLY A 442 -29.16 -18.65 -18.29
N GLY A 443 -29.87 -18.08 -17.32
CA GLY A 443 -30.47 -16.75 -17.43
C GLY A 443 -31.65 -16.70 -18.41
N LEU A 444 -32.08 -15.48 -18.78
CA LEU A 444 -33.14 -15.26 -19.75
C LEU A 444 -32.66 -15.59 -21.16
N THR A 445 -33.29 -16.60 -21.76
CA THR A 445 -33.12 -16.95 -23.19
C THR A 445 -34.27 -16.40 -24.03
N ARG A 446 -34.13 -16.44 -25.36
CA ARG A 446 -35.17 -15.98 -26.30
C ARG A 446 -36.53 -16.63 -26.10
N ALA A 447 -36.57 -17.88 -25.61
CA ALA A 447 -37.82 -18.59 -25.31
C ALA A 447 -38.62 -17.94 -24.17
N HIS A 448 -37.97 -17.16 -23.31
CA HIS A 448 -38.59 -16.47 -22.18
C HIS A 448 -38.98 -15.02 -22.50
N TRP A 449 -38.70 -14.52 -23.69
CA TRP A 449 -39.00 -13.13 -24.04
C TRP A 449 -40.52 -12.95 -24.23
N PRO A 450 -41.08 -11.79 -23.83
CA PRO A 450 -42.48 -11.47 -24.10
C PRO A 450 -42.82 -11.60 -25.59
N ALA A 451 -43.97 -12.21 -25.89
CA ALA A 451 -44.41 -12.46 -27.26
C ALA A 451 -44.51 -11.15 -28.06
N GLY A 452 -44.00 -11.14 -29.29
CA GLY A 452 -44.05 -9.98 -30.18
C GLY A 452 -43.02 -8.87 -29.90
N TRP A 453 -42.28 -8.93 -28.79
CA TRP A 453 -41.22 -7.97 -28.50
C TRP A 453 -40.04 -8.10 -29.49
N GLN A 454 -39.52 -6.97 -29.94
CA GLN A 454 -38.37 -6.91 -30.85
C GLN A 454 -37.21 -6.08 -30.28
N PRO A 455 -35.94 -6.43 -30.59
CA PRO A 455 -34.78 -5.64 -30.19
C PRO A 455 -34.90 -4.16 -30.56
N GLY A 456 -34.58 -3.28 -29.59
CA GLY A 456 -34.67 -1.83 -29.74
C GLY A 456 -36.02 -1.23 -29.32
N GLN A 457 -37.04 -2.04 -29.08
CA GLN A 457 -38.27 -1.60 -28.41
C GLN A 457 -38.05 -1.45 -26.90
N ARG A 458 -38.94 -0.70 -26.25
CA ARG A 458 -39.00 -0.63 -24.78
C ARG A 458 -39.14 -2.04 -24.19
N LEU A 459 -38.42 -2.32 -23.11
CA LEU A 459 -38.48 -3.63 -22.46
C LEU A 459 -39.87 -3.88 -21.87
N VAL A 460 -40.32 -5.12 -21.98
CA VAL A 460 -41.57 -5.62 -21.40
C VAL A 460 -41.21 -6.59 -20.30
N ASP A 461 -41.91 -6.52 -19.16
CA ASP A 461 -41.67 -7.38 -18.00
C ASP A 461 -41.99 -8.85 -18.34
N PRO A 462 -40.99 -9.76 -18.41
CA PRO A 462 -41.21 -11.18 -18.65
C PRO A 462 -41.94 -11.88 -17.49
N PHE A 463 -42.01 -11.22 -16.33
CA PHE A 463 -42.54 -11.75 -15.08
C PHE A 463 -43.76 -10.95 -14.59
N ALA A 464 -44.50 -10.31 -15.50
CA ALA A 464 -45.67 -9.51 -15.16
C ALA A 464 -46.73 -10.28 -14.36
N ALA A 465 -46.80 -11.61 -14.53
CA ALA A 465 -47.72 -12.50 -13.82
C ALA A 465 -47.26 -12.91 -12.40
N ASP A 466 -45.99 -12.69 -12.04
CA ASP A 466 -45.48 -13.05 -10.71
C ASP A 466 -46.22 -12.26 -9.63
N GLN A 467 -46.69 -12.99 -8.61
CA GLN A 467 -47.33 -12.42 -7.43
C GLN A 467 -46.30 -12.16 -6.32
N PRO A 468 -46.51 -11.16 -5.44
CA PRO A 468 -45.70 -10.99 -4.24
C PRO A 468 -45.74 -12.25 -3.36
N LEU A 469 -44.60 -12.64 -2.81
CA LEU A 469 -44.50 -13.69 -1.79
C LEU A 469 -44.89 -13.15 -0.41
N PHE A 470 -44.36 -11.96 -0.07
CA PHE A 470 -44.64 -11.25 1.17
C PHE A 470 -44.14 -9.79 1.04
N THR A 471 -44.50 -8.96 2.01
CA THR A 471 -44.02 -7.58 2.11
C THR A 471 -43.28 -7.39 3.42
N VAL A 472 -42.06 -6.86 3.35
CA VAL A 472 -41.32 -6.41 4.54
C VAL A 472 -41.78 -5.00 4.88
N THR A 473 -42.14 -4.77 6.13
CA THR A 473 -42.65 -3.50 6.67
C THR A 473 -41.92 -3.17 7.98
N ALA A 474 -42.10 -1.94 8.49
CA ALA A 474 -41.52 -1.55 9.77
C ALA A 474 -41.92 -2.49 10.94
N GLU A 475 -43.13 -3.07 10.90
CA GLU A 475 -43.60 -3.98 11.94
C GLU A 475 -42.92 -5.36 11.92
N ASN A 476 -42.44 -5.82 10.76
CA ASN A 476 -41.92 -7.17 10.59
C ASN A 476 -40.43 -7.24 10.20
N VAL A 477 -39.78 -6.10 9.93
CA VAL A 477 -38.39 -6.00 9.46
C VAL A 477 -37.39 -6.78 10.32
N ALA A 478 -37.62 -6.86 11.64
CA ALA A 478 -36.78 -7.61 12.56
C ALA A 478 -36.63 -9.10 12.17
N ARG A 479 -37.67 -9.70 11.57
CA ARG A 479 -37.67 -11.10 11.11
C ARG A 479 -36.74 -11.31 9.90
N TYR A 480 -36.53 -10.25 9.11
CA TYR A 480 -35.77 -10.29 7.86
C TYR A 480 -34.39 -9.62 7.96
N ALA A 481 -34.01 -9.12 9.14
CA ALA A 481 -32.81 -8.30 9.34
C ALA A 481 -31.52 -8.94 8.79
N LYS A 482 -31.40 -10.28 8.83
CA LYS A 482 -30.22 -11.00 8.29
C LYS A 482 -30.07 -10.89 6.77
N TYR A 483 -31.18 -10.68 6.06
CA TYR A 483 -31.28 -10.52 4.60
C TYR A 483 -31.28 -9.04 4.15
N LEU A 484 -31.04 -8.10 5.08
CA LEU A 484 -31.04 -6.66 4.80
C LEU A 484 -29.68 -6.05 5.12
N SER A 485 -29.28 -5.06 4.32
CA SER A 485 -28.12 -4.22 4.64
C SER A 485 -28.41 -3.33 5.86
N PRO A 486 -27.38 -2.89 6.61
CA PRO A 486 -27.55 -1.83 7.60
C PRO A 486 -28.26 -0.58 7.06
N GLY A 487 -28.00 -0.22 5.79
CA GLY A 487 -28.70 0.84 5.08
C GLY A 487 -30.19 0.59 4.95
N GLN A 488 -30.58 -0.56 4.40
CA GLN A 488 -31.99 -0.92 4.24
C GLN A 488 -32.72 -0.92 5.59
N GLN A 489 -32.12 -1.47 6.65
CA GLN A 489 -32.68 -1.40 8.00
C GLN A 489 -32.83 0.04 8.52
N ALA A 490 -31.94 0.95 8.13
CA ALA A 490 -32.03 2.35 8.49
C ALA A 490 -33.18 3.07 7.75
N LEU A 491 -33.49 2.69 6.50
CA LEU A 491 -34.67 3.21 5.79
C LEU A 491 -35.97 2.85 6.52
N PHE A 492 -36.15 1.59 6.91
CA PHE A 492 -37.31 1.17 7.73
C PHE A 492 -37.41 1.90 9.06
N ARG A 493 -36.28 2.18 9.74
CA ARG A 493 -36.28 2.96 10.98
C ARG A 493 -36.62 4.44 10.76
N LYS A 494 -36.23 5.00 9.62
CA LYS A 494 -36.40 6.42 9.29
C LYS A 494 -37.80 6.72 8.76
N PHE A 495 -38.37 5.81 7.97
CA PHE A 495 -39.61 6.00 7.23
C PHE A 495 -40.58 4.85 7.54
N PRO A 496 -41.58 5.06 8.42
CA PRO A 496 -42.51 4.01 8.83
C PRO A 496 -43.36 3.43 7.68
N ASP A 497 -43.60 4.21 6.63
CA ASP A 497 -44.34 3.82 5.42
C ASP A 497 -43.47 3.12 4.36
N TYR A 498 -42.15 3.07 4.56
CA TYR A 498 -41.25 2.33 3.68
C TYR A 498 -41.52 0.82 3.78
N ARG A 499 -41.60 0.18 2.62
CA ARG A 499 -41.87 -1.26 2.49
C ARG A 499 -41.03 -1.88 1.38
N MET A 500 -40.79 -3.18 1.45
CA MET A 500 -40.19 -3.95 0.35
C MET A 500 -41.16 -5.06 -0.07
N VAL A 501 -41.68 -4.96 -1.30
CA VAL A 501 -42.54 -6.01 -1.87
C VAL A 501 -41.65 -7.08 -2.49
N VAL A 502 -41.66 -8.28 -1.89
CA VAL A 502 -40.75 -9.36 -2.25
C VAL A 502 -41.42 -10.34 -3.22
N TYR A 503 -40.74 -10.64 -4.31
CA TYR A 503 -41.19 -11.54 -5.37
C TYR A 503 -40.33 -12.80 -5.46
N PRO A 504 -40.78 -13.85 -6.19
CA PRO A 504 -39.95 -15.00 -6.51
C PRO A 504 -38.63 -14.57 -7.15
N ALA A 505 -37.51 -15.08 -6.64
CA ALA A 505 -36.21 -14.80 -7.20
C ALA A 505 -36.07 -15.41 -8.60
N ARG A 506 -35.60 -14.61 -9.57
CA ARG A 506 -35.32 -15.03 -10.94
C ARG A 506 -33.88 -14.62 -11.30
N ARG A 507 -33.00 -15.61 -11.47
CA ARG A 507 -31.61 -15.40 -11.91
C ARG A 507 -31.55 -15.24 -13.43
N THR A 508 -31.82 -14.04 -13.89
CA THR A 508 -32.18 -13.72 -15.29
C THR A 508 -31.02 -13.21 -16.14
N VAL A 509 -29.91 -12.83 -15.51
CA VAL A 509 -28.76 -12.26 -16.20
C VAL A 509 -28.08 -13.33 -17.06
N ALA A 510 -27.84 -12.97 -18.31
CA ALA A 510 -27.14 -13.77 -19.30
C ALA A 510 -26.26 -12.86 -20.17
N TYR A 511 -25.17 -13.43 -20.67
CA TYR A 511 -24.21 -12.77 -21.56
C TYR A 511 -24.00 -13.55 -22.86
N PRO A 512 -23.50 -12.89 -23.92
CA PRO A 512 -23.08 -13.58 -25.14
C PRO A 512 -21.98 -14.60 -24.87
N GLN A 513 -21.94 -15.68 -25.65
CA GLN A 513 -20.96 -16.76 -25.48
C GLN A 513 -19.51 -16.26 -25.46
N ALA A 514 -19.18 -15.27 -26.31
CA ALA A 514 -17.84 -14.66 -26.35
C ALA A 514 -17.41 -14.02 -25.01
N ILE A 515 -18.34 -13.53 -24.19
CA ILE A 515 -18.05 -13.02 -22.85
C ILE A 515 -17.69 -14.16 -21.90
N TYR A 516 -18.41 -15.28 -21.97
CA TYR A 516 -18.12 -16.47 -21.18
C TYR A 516 -16.76 -17.08 -21.55
N ASP A 517 -16.49 -17.24 -22.84
CA ASP A 517 -15.23 -17.78 -23.34
C ASP A 517 -14.04 -16.89 -22.95
N ALA A 518 -14.19 -15.56 -23.10
CA ALA A 518 -13.15 -14.61 -22.69
C ALA A 518 -12.94 -14.58 -21.17
N THR A 519 -14.00 -14.74 -20.37
CA THR A 519 -13.91 -14.85 -18.91
C THR A 519 -13.08 -16.06 -18.50
N GLN A 520 -13.32 -17.21 -19.13
CA GLN A 520 -12.53 -18.42 -18.93
C GLN A 520 -11.07 -18.22 -19.36
N ALA A 521 -10.82 -17.55 -20.48
CA ALA A 521 -9.48 -17.25 -21.00
C ALA A 521 -8.70 -16.19 -20.17
N ASN A 522 -9.38 -15.42 -19.31
CA ASN A 522 -8.73 -14.50 -18.39
C ASN A 522 -8.11 -15.21 -17.18
N ILE A 523 -8.56 -16.41 -16.84
CA ILE A 523 -8.07 -17.15 -15.67
C ILE A 523 -6.56 -17.42 -15.82
N GLY A 524 -5.77 -16.95 -14.85
CA GLY A 524 -4.31 -17.04 -14.87
C GLY A 524 -3.60 -16.02 -15.78
N ARG A 525 -4.33 -15.29 -16.62
CA ARG A 525 -3.81 -14.24 -17.50
C ARG A 525 -4.01 -12.84 -16.93
N ALA A 526 -5.21 -12.54 -16.45
CA ALA A 526 -5.55 -11.27 -15.84
C ALA A 526 -4.89 -11.14 -14.46
N LYS A 527 -4.31 -9.97 -14.18
CA LYS A 527 -3.68 -9.67 -12.90
C LYS A 527 -3.75 -8.18 -12.58
N LEU A 528 -3.63 -7.87 -11.29
CA LEU A 528 -3.51 -6.51 -10.80
C LEU A 528 -2.03 -6.18 -10.53
N LEU A 529 -1.51 -5.15 -11.19
CA LEU A 529 -0.17 -4.58 -10.90
C LEU A 529 -0.21 -3.60 -9.71
N GLY A 530 -1.41 -3.20 -9.32
CA GLY A 530 -1.77 -2.34 -8.21
C GLY A 530 -3.30 -2.29 -8.12
N PRO A 531 -3.87 -1.64 -7.08
CA PRO A 531 -5.31 -1.64 -6.89
C PRO A 531 -6.08 -1.14 -8.13
N ASP A 532 -5.56 -0.11 -8.78
CA ASP A 532 -6.17 0.56 -9.94
C ASP A 532 -5.35 0.35 -11.23
N ALA A 533 -4.76 -0.85 -11.38
CA ALA A 533 -3.92 -1.22 -12.52
C ALA A 533 -4.17 -2.66 -12.99
N LEU A 534 -5.13 -2.82 -13.91
CA LEU A 534 -5.43 -4.09 -14.55
C LEU A 534 -4.47 -4.35 -15.72
N SER A 535 -3.98 -5.59 -15.82
CA SER A 535 -3.11 -6.04 -16.91
C SER A 535 -3.48 -7.45 -17.35
N GLY A 536 -3.20 -7.80 -18.60
CA GLY A 536 -3.39 -9.13 -19.15
C GLY A 536 -4.84 -9.54 -19.42
N ALA A 537 -5.86 -8.81 -18.95
CA ALA A 537 -7.26 -9.12 -19.25
C ALA A 537 -7.63 -8.68 -20.67
N ARG A 538 -8.50 -9.44 -21.35
CA ARG A 538 -9.05 -9.04 -22.66
C ARG A 538 -10.45 -9.61 -22.83
N LEU A 539 -11.46 -8.72 -22.86
CA LEU A 539 -12.88 -9.04 -22.87
C LEU A 539 -13.31 -9.95 -21.70
N GLY A 540 -14.60 -10.07 -21.43
CA GLY A 540 -15.10 -10.90 -20.34
C GLY A 540 -14.79 -10.34 -18.94
N PHE A 541 -15.00 -11.15 -17.91
CA PHE A 541 -14.70 -10.78 -16.53
C PHE A 541 -13.25 -11.18 -16.20
N PRO A 542 -12.42 -10.27 -15.66
CA PRO A 542 -11.03 -10.59 -15.35
C PRO A 542 -10.87 -11.61 -14.22
N PHE A 543 -11.72 -11.55 -13.20
CA PHE A 543 -11.56 -12.31 -11.96
C PHE A 543 -12.84 -13.09 -11.60
N PRO A 544 -13.22 -14.14 -12.35
CA PRO A 544 -14.41 -14.93 -12.02
C PRO A 544 -14.28 -15.69 -10.69
N ARG A 545 -13.06 -15.82 -10.15
CA ARG A 545 -12.82 -16.28 -8.78
C ARG A 545 -12.00 -15.24 -8.03
N PRO A 546 -12.65 -14.15 -7.58
CA PRO A 546 -11.95 -13.04 -6.98
C PRO A 546 -11.39 -13.46 -5.62
N ALA A 547 -10.16 -13.05 -5.34
CA ALA A 547 -9.50 -13.30 -4.06
C ALA A 547 -9.65 -12.16 -3.06
N ASN A 548 -9.98 -10.96 -3.53
CA ASN A 548 -10.07 -9.76 -2.72
C ASN A 548 -11.15 -8.81 -3.26
N GLY A 549 -11.44 -7.75 -2.49
CA GLY A 549 -12.51 -6.82 -2.83
C GLY A 549 -12.23 -6.02 -4.10
N VAL A 550 -10.96 -5.73 -4.38
CA VAL A 550 -10.56 -4.97 -5.57
C VAL A 550 -10.87 -5.76 -6.84
N GLU A 551 -10.64 -7.07 -6.84
CA GLU A 551 -10.95 -7.95 -7.98
C GLU A 551 -12.46 -8.01 -8.27
N VAL A 552 -13.31 -8.06 -7.23
CA VAL A 552 -14.76 -7.96 -7.40
C VAL A 552 -15.15 -6.63 -8.05
N MET A 553 -14.58 -5.52 -7.57
CA MET A 553 -14.87 -4.19 -8.11
C MET A 553 -14.30 -3.99 -9.53
N TRP A 554 -13.23 -4.69 -9.90
CA TRP A 554 -12.75 -4.71 -11.28
C TRP A 554 -13.72 -5.40 -12.22
N ASN A 555 -14.31 -6.54 -11.83
CA ASN A 555 -15.37 -7.18 -12.62
C ASN A 555 -16.53 -6.20 -12.85
N HIS A 556 -16.92 -5.46 -11.81
CA HIS A 556 -17.94 -4.42 -11.93
C HIS A 556 -17.56 -3.33 -12.95
N ARG A 557 -16.34 -2.79 -12.86
CA ARG A 557 -15.90 -1.69 -13.72
C ARG A 557 -15.91 -2.08 -15.20
N VAL A 558 -15.41 -3.27 -15.53
CA VAL A 558 -15.20 -3.70 -16.93
C VAL A 558 -16.32 -4.57 -17.51
N ARG A 559 -17.41 -4.77 -16.75
CA ARG A 559 -18.54 -5.63 -17.17
C ARG A 559 -19.10 -5.27 -18.54
N TYR A 560 -19.62 -6.28 -19.22
CA TYR A 560 -20.27 -6.11 -20.52
C TYR A 560 -21.61 -5.38 -20.40
N ARG A 561 -21.75 -4.28 -21.15
CA ARG A 561 -22.95 -3.40 -21.17
C ARG A 561 -23.47 -3.16 -22.60
N GLY A 562 -23.27 -4.10 -23.52
CA GLY A 562 -23.74 -3.97 -24.92
C GLY A 562 -22.74 -3.36 -25.92
N GLY A 563 -21.46 -3.20 -25.53
CA GLY A 563 -20.36 -2.72 -26.39
C GLY A 563 -20.38 -1.22 -26.66
N SER A 564 -21.47 -0.69 -27.20
CA SER A 564 -21.70 0.75 -27.32
C SER A 564 -23.15 1.07 -27.02
N SER A 565 -23.40 2.23 -26.42
CA SER A 565 -24.75 2.65 -26.07
C SER A 565 -24.95 4.15 -26.23
N GLN A 566 -26.19 4.54 -26.54
CA GLN A 566 -26.67 5.90 -26.34
C GLN A 566 -28.00 5.85 -25.62
N GLN A 567 -28.11 6.59 -24.52
CA GLN A 567 -29.28 6.59 -23.66
C GLN A 567 -29.61 8.00 -23.21
N GLN A 568 -30.90 8.32 -23.20
CA GLN A 568 -31.44 9.51 -22.55
C GLN A 568 -32.14 9.06 -21.28
N SER A 569 -31.96 9.80 -20.20
CA SER A 569 -32.61 9.55 -18.92
C SER A 569 -32.99 10.85 -18.23
N ALA A 570 -33.98 10.77 -17.35
CA ALA A 570 -34.27 11.81 -16.39
C ALA A 570 -33.53 11.54 -15.08
N GLN A 571 -33.21 12.62 -14.37
CA GLN A 571 -32.74 12.59 -12.99
C GLN A 571 -33.51 13.61 -12.17
N ALA A 572 -33.69 13.33 -10.88
CA ALA A 572 -34.45 14.17 -9.97
C ALA A 572 -33.78 14.25 -8.59
N VAL A 573 -33.73 15.45 -8.04
CA VAL A 573 -33.59 15.67 -6.60
C VAL A 573 -34.99 15.83 -6.02
N VAL A 574 -35.30 15.04 -5.00
CA VAL A 574 -36.53 15.19 -4.19
C VAL A 574 -36.11 15.64 -2.80
N PHE A 575 -36.50 16.85 -2.45
CA PHE A 575 -36.22 17.45 -1.14
C PHE A 575 -37.17 16.90 -0.08
N ALA A 576 -36.80 17.07 1.19
CA ALA A 576 -37.59 16.59 2.33
C ALA A 576 -39.02 17.16 2.40
N ASP A 577 -39.24 18.35 1.84
CA ASP A 577 -40.56 19.02 1.73
C ASP A 577 -41.39 18.52 0.54
N GLY A 578 -40.89 17.56 -0.25
CA GLY A 578 -41.53 17.01 -1.44
C GLY A 578 -41.30 17.82 -2.72
N ARG A 579 -40.62 18.97 -2.64
CA ARG A 579 -40.25 19.73 -3.84
C ARG A 579 -39.27 18.92 -4.68
N ARG A 580 -39.42 18.99 -6.01
CA ARG A 580 -38.57 18.27 -6.97
C ARG A 580 -37.90 19.18 -7.98
N VAL A 581 -36.65 18.87 -8.31
CA VAL A 581 -35.90 19.47 -9.42
C VAL A 581 -35.45 18.36 -10.35
N MET A 582 -35.85 18.45 -11.62
CA MET A 582 -35.56 17.44 -12.63
C MET A 582 -34.66 17.97 -13.74
N LEU A 583 -33.80 17.11 -14.26
CA LEU A 583 -32.96 17.37 -15.41
C LEU A 583 -32.97 16.17 -16.36
N ARG A 584 -32.76 16.42 -17.64
CA ARG A 584 -32.52 15.36 -18.63
C ARG A 584 -31.04 15.28 -18.96
N GLN A 585 -30.53 14.06 -18.97
CA GLN A 585 -29.17 13.71 -19.31
C GLN A 585 -29.18 12.77 -20.51
N THR A 586 -28.26 12.98 -21.44
CA THR A 586 -27.97 12.02 -22.49
C THR A 586 -26.53 11.55 -22.40
N GLU A 587 -26.34 10.24 -22.50
CA GLU A 587 -25.05 9.56 -22.41
C GLU A 587 -24.77 8.83 -23.73
N LEU A 588 -23.51 8.87 -24.16
CA LEU A 588 -22.98 8.10 -25.28
C LEU A 588 -21.72 7.38 -24.79
N VAL A 589 -21.72 6.06 -24.90
CA VAL A 589 -20.65 5.20 -24.36
C VAL A 589 -20.09 4.30 -25.45
N TYR A 590 -18.76 4.23 -25.53
CA TYR A 590 -18.03 3.26 -26.35
C TYR A 590 -17.10 2.44 -25.45
N SER A 591 -17.49 1.19 -25.19
CA SER A 591 -16.72 0.29 -24.30
C SER A 591 -15.61 -0.38 -25.10
N ARG A 592 -14.40 0.19 -25.09
CA ARG A 592 -13.24 -0.35 -25.84
C ARG A 592 -12.84 -1.75 -25.37
N TYR A 593 -12.85 -2.00 -24.05
CA TYR A 593 -12.56 -3.32 -23.48
C TYR A 593 -13.70 -4.32 -23.71
N ALA A 594 -14.93 -3.93 -23.36
CA ALA A 594 -16.11 -4.79 -23.43
C ALA A 594 -16.80 -4.74 -24.80
N ASN A 595 -16.03 -4.63 -25.89
CA ASN A 595 -16.52 -4.65 -27.25
C ASN A 595 -16.43 -6.07 -27.84
N LEU A 596 -17.53 -6.61 -28.36
CA LEU A 596 -17.52 -7.95 -28.96
C LEU A 596 -16.82 -8.01 -30.32
N LYS A 597 -16.79 -6.89 -31.06
CA LYS A 597 -16.24 -6.86 -32.42
C LYS A 597 -14.73 -6.64 -32.41
N ASP A 598 -14.27 -5.72 -31.57
CA ASP A 598 -12.86 -5.34 -31.49
C ASP A 598 -12.49 -4.98 -30.04
N PRO A 599 -12.28 -5.97 -29.17
CA PRO A 599 -11.87 -5.73 -27.79
C PRO A 599 -10.40 -5.29 -27.74
N VAL A 600 -10.18 -4.11 -27.16
CA VAL A 600 -8.85 -3.50 -27.02
C VAL A 600 -7.89 -4.39 -26.20
N ASP A 601 -6.62 -4.37 -26.59
CA ASP A 601 -5.52 -4.86 -25.75
C ASP A 601 -5.11 -3.74 -24.77
N ILE A 602 -5.56 -3.85 -23.52
CA ILE A 602 -5.37 -2.82 -22.48
C ILE A 602 -3.89 -2.59 -22.11
N ASP A 603 -3.03 -3.57 -22.35
CA ASP A 603 -1.59 -3.43 -22.10
C ASP A 603 -0.93 -2.59 -23.21
N ARG A 604 -1.51 -2.57 -24.42
CA ARG A 604 -1.05 -1.71 -25.53
C ARG A 604 -1.70 -0.34 -25.47
N ASP A 605 -3.02 -0.29 -25.35
CA ASP A 605 -3.82 0.94 -25.30
C ASP A 605 -4.63 0.98 -24.01
N ASN A 606 -4.28 1.93 -23.14
CA ASN A 606 -4.71 1.94 -21.76
C ASN A 606 -6.16 2.41 -21.54
N ILE A 607 -6.98 2.60 -22.58
CA ILE A 607 -8.35 3.11 -22.44
C ILE A 607 -9.39 1.98 -22.41
N LEU A 608 -10.18 1.90 -21.34
CA LEU A 608 -11.23 0.90 -21.16
C LEU A 608 -12.55 1.28 -21.84
N LEU A 609 -12.93 2.55 -21.71
CA LEU A 609 -14.18 3.09 -22.24
C LEU A 609 -14.05 4.60 -22.49
N ASP A 610 -14.72 5.05 -23.54
CA ASP A 610 -14.97 6.46 -23.81
C ASP A 610 -16.41 6.79 -23.44
N TYR A 611 -16.58 7.85 -22.65
CA TYR A 611 -17.86 8.27 -22.12
C TYR A 611 -18.09 9.75 -22.41
N LEU A 612 -19.22 10.07 -23.04
CA LEU A 612 -19.65 11.44 -23.32
C LEU A 612 -21.04 11.63 -22.72
N THR A 613 -21.20 12.66 -21.90
CA THR A 613 -22.47 13.03 -21.28
C THR A 613 -22.79 14.49 -21.50
N TRP A 614 -24.06 14.82 -21.67
CA TRP A 614 -24.53 16.19 -21.70
C TRP A 614 -25.93 16.33 -21.12
N PHE A 615 -26.20 17.52 -20.58
CA PHE A 615 -27.51 17.88 -20.01
C PHE A 615 -28.25 18.79 -20.97
N GLU A 616 -29.54 18.57 -21.16
CA GLU A 616 -30.39 19.34 -22.06
C GLU A 616 -31.09 20.49 -21.32
N ARG A 617 -31.20 21.66 -21.98
CA ARG A 617 -31.98 22.79 -21.48
C ARG A 617 -33.47 22.58 -21.78
N PRO A 618 -34.39 23.05 -20.90
CA PRO A 618 -35.83 23.06 -21.20
C PRO A 618 -36.19 23.79 -22.51
N THR A 619 -35.42 24.81 -22.89
CA THR A 619 -35.60 25.61 -24.10
C THR A 619 -34.91 25.03 -25.34
N GLY A 620 -34.29 23.85 -25.25
CA GLY A 620 -33.45 23.25 -26.29
C GLY A 620 -31.96 23.65 -26.20
N GLY A 621 -31.09 22.82 -26.79
CA GLY A 621 -29.63 22.89 -26.67
C GLY A 621 -29.10 22.19 -25.42
N PHE A 622 -27.78 22.21 -25.22
CA PHE A 622 -27.15 21.62 -24.03
C PHE A 622 -26.73 22.69 -23.01
N ASP A 623 -26.57 22.25 -21.76
CA ASP A 623 -26.28 23.07 -20.58
C ASP A 623 -24.88 22.82 -19.98
N PHE A 624 -24.34 21.63 -20.27
CA PHE A 624 -23.02 21.16 -19.89
C PHE A 624 -22.73 19.88 -20.67
N ALA A 625 -21.50 19.71 -21.17
CA ALA A 625 -21.04 18.44 -21.72
C ALA A 625 -19.70 18.04 -21.08
N ALA A 626 -19.52 16.74 -20.81
CA ALA A 626 -18.28 16.17 -20.33
C ALA A 626 -17.89 14.94 -21.13
N LEU A 627 -16.62 14.87 -21.51
CA LEU A 627 -15.97 13.72 -22.12
C LEU A 627 -15.01 13.11 -21.12
N VAL A 628 -15.03 11.79 -21.00
CA VAL A 628 -14.16 11.01 -20.14
C VAL A 628 -13.51 9.90 -20.96
N HIS A 629 -12.19 9.78 -20.85
CA HIS A 629 -11.45 8.59 -21.27
C HIS A 629 -11.02 7.84 -20.01
N GLU A 630 -11.62 6.67 -19.79
CA GLU A 630 -11.33 5.83 -18.63
C GLU A 630 -10.12 4.94 -18.87
N THR A 631 -9.29 4.76 -17.86
CA THR A 631 -8.01 4.04 -17.99
C THR A 631 -8.00 2.68 -17.29
N ALA A 632 -7.31 1.70 -17.86
CA ALA A 632 -7.10 0.39 -17.24
C ALA A 632 -6.02 0.40 -16.15
N ASN A 633 -5.04 1.30 -16.30
CA ASN A 633 -3.93 1.47 -15.39
C ASN A 633 -3.65 2.96 -15.16
N SER A 634 -4.11 3.47 -14.02
CA SER A 634 -3.93 4.88 -13.64
C SER A 634 -2.47 5.27 -13.36
N GLN A 635 -1.59 4.30 -13.14
CA GLN A 635 -0.15 4.53 -12.98
C GLN A 635 0.55 4.80 -14.33
N ARG A 636 0.01 4.27 -15.43
CA ARG A 636 0.52 4.53 -16.79
C ARG A 636 -0.01 5.85 -17.33
N SER A 637 -1.30 6.10 -17.16
CA SER A 637 -1.94 7.37 -17.47
C SER A 637 -3.18 7.53 -16.61
N GLN A 638 -3.40 8.70 -16.03
CA GLN A 638 -4.61 8.98 -15.28
C GLN A 638 -5.82 9.14 -16.20
N ARG A 639 -7.02 8.86 -15.67
CA ARG A 639 -8.31 9.22 -16.29
C ARG A 639 -8.25 10.65 -16.82
N ALA A 640 -8.70 10.85 -18.05
CA ALA A 640 -8.76 12.16 -18.65
C ALA A 640 -10.21 12.63 -18.73
N VAL A 641 -10.46 13.85 -18.25
CA VAL A 641 -11.79 14.47 -18.26
C VAL A 641 -11.68 15.82 -18.93
N TRP A 642 -12.58 16.07 -19.87
CA TRP A 642 -12.74 17.35 -20.53
C TRP A 642 -14.18 17.82 -20.37
N VAL A 643 -14.34 19.12 -20.20
CA VAL A 643 -15.66 19.73 -20.04
C VAL A 643 -15.85 20.86 -21.04
N LEU A 644 -17.10 21.04 -21.47
CA LEU A 644 -17.53 22.14 -22.34
C LEU A 644 -18.72 22.85 -21.69
N PRO A 645 -18.48 24.01 -21.05
CA PRO A 645 -19.53 24.89 -20.59
C PRO A 645 -20.19 25.64 -21.77
N PRO A 646 -21.51 25.93 -21.69
CA PRO A 646 -22.32 26.40 -22.82
C PRO A 646 -21.90 27.77 -23.39
N LYS A 647 -21.18 28.60 -22.63
CA LYS A 647 -20.75 29.95 -23.06
C LYS A 647 -19.29 30.05 -23.48
N LEU A 648 -18.51 28.97 -23.35
CA LEU A 648 -17.06 29.03 -23.59
C LEU A 648 -16.67 28.67 -25.02
N GLY A 649 -17.54 28.00 -25.78
CA GLY A 649 -17.30 27.54 -27.17
C GLY A 649 -16.12 26.57 -27.35
N ARG A 650 -15.38 26.29 -26.27
CA ARG A 650 -14.16 25.48 -26.26
C ARG A 650 -14.15 24.49 -25.12
N MET A 651 -13.60 23.33 -25.41
CA MET A 651 -13.48 22.24 -24.47
C MET A 651 -12.10 22.29 -23.80
N PHE A 652 -12.03 22.09 -22.49
CA PHE A 652 -10.76 22.10 -21.76
C PHE A 652 -10.64 20.89 -20.84
N ARG A 653 -9.41 20.43 -20.68
CA ARG A 653 -9.09 19.31 -19.80
C ARG A 653 -9.05 19.83 -18.37
N VAL A 654 -9.76 19.15 -17.48
CA VAL A 654 -9.72 19.39 -16.05
C VAL A 654 -8.80 18.35 -15.39
N PRO A 655 -8.08 18.68 -14.31
CA PRO A 655 -7.45 17.66 -13.46
C PRO A 655 -8.49 16.61 -13.09
N PRO A 656 -8.11 15.34 -12.83
CA PRO A 656 -9.08 14.29 -12.54
C PRO A 656 -10.07 14.74 -11.45
N VAL A 657 -11.26 15.12 -11.90
CA VAL A 657 -12.40 15.49 -11.08
C VAL A 657 -12.97 14.15 -10.65
N GLY A 658 -12.91 13.84 -9.36
CA GLY A 658 -13.23 12.51 -8.89
C GLY A 658 -13.49 12.49 -7.40
N TYR A 659 -13.97 11.33 -6.94
CA TYR A 659 -14.30 11.07 -5.55
C TYR A 659 -15.53 11.86 -5.10
N ASP A 660 -15.43 12.60 -4.01
CA ASP A 660 -16.52 13.26 -3.28
C ASP A 660 -16.95 14.63 -3.83
N GLN A 661 -16.60 14.94 -5.08
CA GLN A 661 -17.11 16.15 -5.72
C GLN A 661 -18.56 15.95 -6.19
N PRO A 662 -19.47 16.91 -5.93
CA PRO A 662 -20.87 16.81 -6.36
C PRO A 662 -21.04 16.58 -7.87
N PHE A 663 -21.88 15.63 -8.22
CA PHE A 663 -22.32 15.42 -9.60
C PHE A 663 -23.28 16.55 -10.03
N PRO A 664 -23.17 17.08 -11.27
CA PRO A 664 -24.01 18.17 -11.73
C PRO A 664 -25.51 17.88 -11.59
N GLY A 665 -26.25 18.82 -10.98
CA GLY A 665 -27.71 18.70 -10.83
C GLY A 665 -28.19 17.77 -9.72
N SER A 666 -27.28 17.20 -8.92
CA SER A 666 -27.63 16.28 -7.83
C SER A 666 -27.95 16.97 -6.49
N GLY A 667 -27.84 18.30 -6.40
CA GLY A 667 -27.99 19.03 -5.14
C GLY A 667 -26.98 18.62 -4.06
N GLY A 668 -25.81 18.08 -4.47
CA GLY A 668 -24.78 17.59 -3.54
C GLY A 668 -25.05 16.20 -2.95
N LEU A 669 -26.16 15.54 -3.30
CA LEU A 669 -26.56 14.23 -2.80
C LEU A 669 -25.80 13.07 -3.45
N TYR A 670 -25.22 13.29 -4.63
CA TYR A 670 -24.52 12.30 -5.44
C TYR A 670 -23.14 12.82 -5.83
N PHE A 671 -22.12 11.98 -5.73
CA PHE A 671 -20.75 12.33 -6.07
C PHE A 671 -20.32 11.74 -7.40
N LEU A 672 -19.26 12.30 -8.01
CA LEU A 672 -18.74 11.83 -9.30
C LEU A 672 -18.31 10.36 -9.26
N ASP A 673 -17.77 9.89 -8.12
CA ASP A 673 -17.35 8.49 -7.96
C ASP A 673 -18.50 7.51 -7.71
N MET A 674 -19.72 8.01 -7.56
CA MET A 674 -20.94 7.23 -7.40
C MET A 674 -21.61 6.91 -8.73
N VAL A 675 -21.20 7.56 -9.84
CA VAL A 675 -21.69 7.25 -11.19
C VAL A 675 -21.54 5.76 -11.48
N ASP A 676 -22.61 5.15 -11.99
CA ASP A 676 -22.72 3.70 -12.18
C ASP A 676 -22.52 2.90 -10.87
N MET A 677 -23.06 3.41 -9.76
CA MET A 677 -22.93 2.90 -8.37
C MET A 677 -21.52 2.99 -7.77
N TYR A 678 -20.48 2.81 -8.57
CA TYR A 678 -19.10 3.18 -8.24
C TYR A 678 -18.22 3.25 -9.50
N ASN A 679 -17.57 4.39 -9.73
CA ASN A 679 -16.54 4.51 -10.76
C ASN A 679 -15.20 5.07 -10.24
N GLY A 680 -15.07 5.32 -8.93
CA GLY A 680 -13.86 5.96 -8.37
C GLY A 680 -12.60 5.10 -8.50
N PRO A 681 -11.39 5.71 -8.50
CA PRO A 681 -10.13 4.98 -8.37
C PRO A 681 -10.07 4.11 -7.10
N PHE A 682 -9.38 2.98 -7.16
CA PHE A 682 -9.30 2.03 -6.03
C PHE A 682 -8.21 2.36 -4.99
N ASP A 683 -7.59 3.54 -5.06
CA ASP A 683 -6.41 3.92 -4.26
C ASP A 683 -6.73 4.58 -2.91
N ARG A 684 -7.91 5.21 -2.74
CA ARG A 684 -8.29 5.87 -1.48
C ARG A 684 -8.68 4.92 -0.35
N TYR A 685 -9.17 3.73 -0.68
CA TYR A 685 -9.70 2.78 0.30
C TYR A 685 -8.83 1.52 0.44
N VAL A 686 -8.92 0.89 1.61
CA VAL A 686 -8.54 -0.50 1.83
C VAL A 686 -9.78 -1.35 1.59
N TRP A 687 -9.71 -2.26 0.61
CA TRP A 687 -10.84 -3.06 0.16
C TRP A 687 -10.75 -4.49 0.71
N LYS A 688 -11.62 -4.81 1.66
CA LYS A 688 -11.73 -6.14 2.25
C LYS A 688 -12.89 -6.90 1.62
N LEU A 689 -12.61 -8.07 1.06
CA LEU A 689 -13.66 -9.02 0.71
C LEU A 689 -14.17 -9.69 1.99
N VAL A 690 -15.44 -9.48 2.31
CA VAL A 690 -16.08 -10.13 3.47
C VAL A 690 -16.53 -11.54 3.11
N GLY A 691 -17.01 -11.73 1.88
CA GLY A 691 -17.52 -13.00 1.37
C GLY A 691 -18.84 -12.80 0.62
N LYS A 692 -19.62 -13.86 0.49
CA LYS A 692 -20.97 -13.81 -0.09
C LYS A 692 -22.04 -13.83 0.99
N ARG A 693 -23.19 -13.23 0.68
CA ARG A 693 -24.40 -13.24 1.50
C ARG A 693 -25.63 -13.29 0.63
N GLU A 694 -26.71 -13.85 1.14
CA GLU A 694 -28.04 -13.73 0.57
C GLU A 694 -28.71 -12.45 1.08
N LEU A 695 -29.24 -11.66 0.17
CA LEU A 695 -29.77 -10.33 0.46
C LEU A 695 -31.00 -10.04 -0.42
N LEU A 696 -31.97 -9.32 0.15
CA LEU A 696 -33.06 -8.73 -0.63
C LEU A 696 -32.52 -7.51 -1.37
N ILE A 697 -32.52 -7.57 -2.70
CA ILE A 697 -32.05 -6.49 -3.56
C ILE A 697 -33.11 -6.13 -4.61
N PRO A 698 -33.16 -4.86 -5.07
CA PRO A 698 -34.04 -4.51 -6.17
C PRO A 698 -33.51 -5.16 -7.47
N TYR A 699 -34.32 -6.02 -8.08
CA TYR A 699 -33.90 -6.88 -9.20
C TYR A 699 -35.05 -7.06 -10.20
N ASN A 700 -34.69 -7.34 -11.46
CA ASN A 700 -35.65 -7.44 -12.57
C ASN A 700 -36.54 -6.19 -12.65
N ALA A 701 -35.92 -5.01 -12.68
CA ALA A 701 -36.56 -3.70 -12.61
C ALA A 701 -37.41 -3.32 -13.85
N TYR A 702 -37.94 -4.30 -14.59
CA TYR A 702 -38.71 -4.10 -15.82
C TYR A 702 -39.93 -3.20 -15.63
N ARG A 703 -40.59 -3.26 -14.46
CA ARG A 703 -41.74 -2.40 -14.15
C ARG A 703 -41.37 -0.92 -14.09
N LEU A 704 -40.20 -0.59 -13.54
CA LEU A 704 -39.69 0.77 -13.49
C LEU A 704 -39.25 1.27 -14.87
N ALA A 705 -38.78 0.36 -15.73
CA ALA A 705 -38.34 0.67 -17.09
C ALA A 705 -39.49 0.73 -18.14
N SER A 706 -40.67 0.19 -17.83
CA SER A 706 -41.75 0.00 -18.81
C SER A 706 -42.54 1.26 -19.15
N GLY A 707 -42.38 2.34 -18.37
CA GLY A 707 -43.18 3.56 -18.54
C GLY A 707 -44.62 3.44 -18.03
N ARG A 708 -44.95 2.36 -17.32
CA ARG A 708 -46.26 2.16 -16.69
C ARG A 708 -46.61 3.29 -15.72
N ASP A 709 -45.67 3.63 -14.84
CA ASP A 709 -45.88 4.62 -13.78
C ASP A 709 -45.27 5.97 -14.20
N SER A 710 -45.98 7.07 -13.96
CA SER A 710 -45.46 8.42 -14.22
C SER A 710 -44.30 8.75 -13.27
N TYR A 711 -43.39 9.63 -13.68
CA TYR A 711 -42.33 10.10 -12.76
C TYR A 711 -42.91 10.74 -11.51
N ASP A 712 -44.04 11.46 -11.61
CA ASP A 712 -44.72 12.03 -10.45
C ASP A 712 -45.23 10.96 -9.47
N ALA A 713 -45.68 9.80 -9.98
CA ALA A 713 -46.11 8.67 -9.14
C ALA A 713 -44.93 7.93 -8.49
N LEU A 714 -43.75 7.97 -9.11
CA LEU A 714 -42.52 7.33 -8.59
C LEU A 714 -41.77 8.24 -7.60
N LEU A 715 -41.83 9.56 -7.81
CA LEU A 715 -41.10 10.57 -7.05
C LEU A 715 -41.93 11.11 -5.86
N THR A 716 -42.13 10.26 -4.86
CA THR A 716 -42.87 10.58 -3.62
C THR A 716 -42.00 11.33 -2.59
N PRO A 717 -42.58 12.08 -1.64
CA PRO A 717 -41.82 12.65 -0.53
C PRO A 717 -41.04 11.59 0.27
N HIS A 718 -39.89 11.99 0.83
CA HIS A 718 -39.03 11.18 1.72
C HIS A 718 -38.30 9.99 1.10
N HIS A 719 -39.00 9.12 0.37
CA HIS A 719 -38.40 7.97 -0.31
C HIS A 719 -39.04 7.71 -1.68
N PHE A 720 -38.34 6.97 -2.54
CA PHE A 720 -38.86 6.52 -3.83
C PHE A 720 -40.06 5.58 -3.64
N ASN A 721 -41.03 5.61 -4.55
CA ASN A 721 -42.26 4.82 -4.39
C ASN A 721 -41.97 3.32 -4.39
N GLN A 722 -42.15 2.68 -3.24
CA GLN A 722 -41.83 1.26 -3.04
C GLN A 722 -42.85 0.30 -3.66
N ASP A 723 -44.05 0.76 -4.02
CA ASP A 723 -45.05 -0.11 -4.68
C ASP A 723 -44.66 -0.49 -6.10
N ALA A 724 -43.83 0.34 -6.73
CA ALA A 724 -43.31 0.08 -8.06
C ALA A 724 -42.04 -0.80 -8.04
N VAL A 725 -41.39 -0.93 -6.88
CA VAL A 725 -40.11 -1.62 -6.74
C VAL A 725 -40.33 -3.11 -6.49
N ARG A 726 -39.61 -3.94 -7.25
CA ARG A 726 -39.57 -5.39 -7.10
C ARG A 726 -38.28 -5.78 -6.37
N TYR A 727 -38.42 -6.38 -5.19
CA TYR A 727 -37.31 -6.98 -4.46
C TYR A 727 -37.28 -8.49 -4.63
N GLU A 728 -36.08 -9.04 -4.77
CA GLU A 728 -35.85 -10.48 -4.87
C GLU A 728 -34.67 -10.89 -3.99
N MET A 729 -34.69 -12.13 -3.51
CA MET A 729 -33.54 -12.71 -2.80
C MET A 729 -32.46 -13.12 -3.80
N HIS A 730 -31.24 -12.61 -3.62
CA HIS A 730 -30.09 -12.96 -4.45
C HIS A 730 -28.83 -13.09 -3.61
N ARG A 731 -27.82 -13.78 -4.14
CA ARG A 731 -26.48 -13.81 -3.55
C ARG A 731 -25.66 -12.63 -4.05
N VAL A 732 -25.03 -11.94 -3.11
CA VAL A 732 -24.16 -10.80 -3.37
C VAL A 732 -22.80 -11.01 -2.71
N TRP A 733 -21.75 -10.52 -3.36
CA TRP A 733 -20.46 -10.29 -2.72
C TRP A 733 -20.55 -9.06 -1.83
N GLN A 734 -20.09 -9.15 -0.59
CA GLN A 734 -19.95 -8.01 0.32
C GLN A 734 -18.47 -7.56 0.38
N ILE A 735 -18.26 -6.27 0.12
CA ILE A 735 -16.94 -5.63 0.17
C ILE A 735 -16.98 -4.48 1.16
N ASP A 736 -16.05 -4.46 2.09
CA ASP A 736 -15.87 -3.38 3.07
C ASP A 736 -14.67 -2.52 2.65
N ALA A 737 -14.94 -1.27 2.30
CA ALA A 737 -13.95 -0.29 1.87
C ALA A 737 -13.77 0.77 2.96
N THR A 738 -12.64 0.75 3.65
CA THR A 738 -12.31 1.73 4.71
C THR A 738 -11.27 2.72 4.20
N LEU A 739 -11.47 4.02 4.45
CA LEU A 739 -10.58 5.07 3.96
C LEU A 739 -9.15 4.84 4.51
N ARG A 740 -8.15 4.91 3.63
CA ARG A 740 -6.73 4.76 4.02
C ARG A 740 -6.30 5.92 4.92
N GLY A 741 -5.37 5.64 5.83
CA GLY A 741 -4.75 6.69 6.64
C GLY A 741 -4.11 7.77 5.77
N GLY A 742 -4.49 9.03 5.99
CA GLY A 742 -4.01 10.18 5.22
C GLY A 742 -4.72 10.43 3.88
N ALA A 743 -5.69 9.59 3.49
CA ALA A 743 -6.62 9.91 2.41
C ALA A 743 -7.79 10.73 2.95
N HIS A 744 -8.38 11.58 2.10
CA HIS A 744 -9.58 12.35 2.41
C HIS A 744 -10.74 11.89 1.55
N HIS A 745 -11.93 11.81 2.13
CA HIS A 745 -13.20 11.63 1.43
C HIS A 745 -14.34 11.96 2.39
N ALA A 746 -15.46 12.44 1.87
CA ALA A 746 -16.71 12.61 2.62
C ALA A 746 -17.26 11.30 3.23
N PHE A 747 -16.77 10.14 2.77
CA PHE A 747 -17.16 8.82 3.27
C PHE A 747 -15.93 8.15 3.89
N GLY A 748 -15.94 7.94 5.21
CA GLY A 748 -14.85 7.28 5.92
C GLY A 748 -14.85 5.76 5.72
N ARG A 749 -16.01 5.18 5.41
CA ARG A 749 -16.18 3.75 5.12
C ARG A 749 -17.36 3.55 4.18
N ARG A 750 -17.27 2.57 3.31
CA ARG A 750 -18.34 2.16 2.37
C ARG A 750 -18.45 0.65 2.36
N VAL A 751 -19.67 0.13 2.37
CA VAL A 751 -19.93 -1.31 2.22
C VAL A 751 -20.66 -1.51 0.91
N PHE A 752 -20.04 -2.19 -0.03
CA PHE A 752 -20.58 -2.49 -1.35
C PHE A 752 -21.17 -3.89 -1.37
N TYR A 753 -22.30 -4.05 -2.04
CA TYR A 753 -22.93 -5.32 -2.33
C TYR A 753 -23.01 -5.50 -3.84
N VAL A 754 -22.38 -6.55 -4.36
CA VAL A 754 -22.23 -6.81 -5.80
C VAL A 754 -22.92 -8.10 -6.16
N ASP A 755 -23.91 -8.04 -7.04
CA ASP A 755 -24.65 -9.22 -7.52
C ASP A 755 -23.70 -10.22 -8.21
N GLU A 756 -23.77 -11.49 -7.83
CA GLU A 756 -22.80 -12.49 -8.28
C GLU A 756 -22.94 -12.84 -9.76
N ASP A 757 -24.15 -12.73 -10.32
CA ASP A 757 -24.42 -13.09 -11.71
C ASP A 757 -24.13 -11.95 -12.69
N SER A 758 -24.31 -10.70 -12.26
CA SER A 758 -24.15 -9.54 -13.13
C SER A 758 -22.87 -8.73 -12.92
N TRP A 759 -22.21 -8.93 -11.77
CA TRP A 759 -21.13 -8.07 -11.28
C TRP A 759 -21.53 -6.59 -11.14
N ASN A 760 -22.82 -6.24 -11.14
CA ASN A 760 -23.26 -4.89 -10.82
C ASN A 760 -23.19 -4.68 -9.30
N VAL A 761 -22.67 -3.53 -8.88
CA VAL A 761 -22.91 -3.04 -7.52
C VAL A 761 -24.39 -2.68 -7.46
N VAL A 762 -25.13 -3.33 -6.56
CA VAL A 762 -26.59 -3.18 -6.43
C VAL A 762 -26.98 -2.40 -5.18
N LEU A 763 -26.14 -2.41 -4.14
CA LEU A 763 -26.34 -1.59 -2.95
C LEU A 763 -25.00 -1.04 -2.45
N VAL A 764 -25.04 0.15 -1.83
CA VAL A 764 -23.90 0.71 -1.09
C VAL A 764 -24.36 1.41 0.18
N ASP A 765 -23.81 1.00 1.33
CA ASP A 765 -23.95 1.70 2.59
C ASP A 765 -22.74 2.63 2.79
N ASN A 766 -22.95 3.95 2.85
CA ASN A 766 -21.88 4.94 3.01
C ASN A 766 -21.92 5.54 4.42
N TYR A 767 -20.77 5.50 5.09
CA TYR A 767 -20.56 5.99 6.44
C TYR A 767 -19.67 7.24 6.40
N ASP A 768 -19.99 8.24 7.21
CA ASP A 768 -19.16 9.43 7.34
C ASP A 768 -17.84 9.12 8.09
N PRO A 769 -16.88 10.07 8.16
CA PRO A 769 -15.60 9.86 8.84
C PRO A 769 -15.70 9.54 10.35
N SER A 770 -16.84 9.81 10.98
CA SER A 770 -17.09 9.44 12.38
C SER A 770 -17.62 8.01 12.55
N GLY A 771 -17.90 7.32 11.43
CA GLY A 771 -18.43 5.96 11.42
C GLY A 771 -19.96 5.91 11.46
N GLN A 772 -20.66 7.05 11.34
CA GLN A 772 -22.12 7.08 11.29
C GLN A 772 -22.62 6.80 9.87
N LEU A 773 -23.61 5.91 9.73
CA LEU A 773 -24.28 5.67 8.45
C LEU A 773 -24.94 6.97 7.96
N TRP A 774 -24.69 7.34 6.70
CA TRP A 774 -25.15 8.60 6.13
C TRP A 774 -25.95 8.41 4.85
N ARG A 775 -25.34 7.87 3.79
CA ARG A 775 -26.01 7.73 2.48
C ARG A 775 -26.15 6.28 2.06
N ILE A 776 -27.28 5.97 1.44
CA ILE A 776 -27.57 4.63 0.92
C ILE A 776 -27.78 4.74 -0.58
N GLN A 777 -27.15 3.86 -1.36
CA GLN A 777 -27.39 3.73 -2.79
C GLN A 777 -28.16 2.43 -3.06
N GLU A 778 -29.25 2.50 -3.82
CA GLU A 778 -29.98 1.36 -4.37
C GLU A 778 -29.94 1.39 -5.89
N GLY A 779 -29.24 0.43 -6.49
CA GLY A 779 -29.19 0.22 -7.94
C GLY A 779 -30.19 -0.85 -8.34
N HIS A 780 -31.21 -0.47 -9.11
CA HIS A 780 -32.29 -1.37 -9.49
C HIS A 780 -31.87 -2.18 -10.71
N LEU A 781 -31.51 -3.45 -10.51
CA LEU A 781 -30.90 -4.22 -11.57
C LEU A 781 -31.91 -4.56 -12.69
N LEU A 782 -31.56 -4.21 -13.91
CA LEU A 782 -32.31 -4.42 -15.13
C LEU A 782 -31.50 -5.28 -16.12
N PRO A 783 -31.79 -6.58 -16.24
CA PRO A 783 -31.25 -7.40 -17.30
C PRO A 783 -31.84 -7.01 -18.66
N LEU A 784 -30.98 -6.55 -19.56
CA LEU A 784 -31.31 -6.17 -20.93
C LEU A 784 -31.34 -7.43 -21.81
N TYR A 785 -32.42 -8.22 -21.73
CA TYR A 785 -32.45 -9.57 -22.33
C TYR A 785 -32.18 -9.59 -23.85
N GLY A 786 -32.54 -8.55 -24.60
CA GLY A 786 -32.22 -8.43 -26.03
C GLY A 786 -30.79 -8.00 -26.36
N VAL A 787 -30.06 -7.47 -25.37
CA VAL A 787 -28.63 -7.09 -25.46
C VAL A 787 -27.74 -8.17 -24.84
N GLN A 788 -28.31 -9.01 -23.95
CA GLN A 788 -27.58 -9.95 -23.09
C GLN A 788 -26.55 -9.22 -22.21
N ALA A 789 -27.03 -8.23 -21.46
CA ALA A 789 -26.26 -7.45 -20.50
C ALA A 789 -27.13 -7.08 -19.30
N ALA A 790 -26.56 -6.44 -18.29
CA ALA A 790 -27.31 -5.95 -17.12
C ALA A 790 -26.75 -4.61 -16.62
N VAL A 791 -27.66 -3.71 -16.24
CA VAL A 791 -27.40 -2.33 -15.78
C VAL A 791 -28.29 -2.01 -14.57
N CYS A 792 -28.00 -0.94 -13.83
CA CYS A 792 -28.84 -0.48 -12.72
C CYS A 792 -29.66 0.73 -13.16
N GLU A 793 -30.98 0.56 -13.34
CA GLU A 793 -31.88 1.58 -13.87
C GLU A 793 -33.27 1.46 -13.20
N PRO A 794 -33.67 2.40 -12.32
CA PRO A 794 -32.93 3.57 -11.86
C PRO A 794 -31.89 3.27 -10.76
N VAL A 795 -31.07 4.28 -10.45
CA VAL A 795 -30.25 4.32 -9.23
C VAL A 795 -30.81 5.38 -8.29
N VAL A 796 -31.02 5.02 -7.01
CA VAL A 796 -31.56 5.91 -5.98
C VAL A 796 -30.51 6.10 -4.88
N THR A 797 -30.25 7.34 -4.49
CA THR A 797 -29.35 7.71 -3.39
C THR A 797 -30.13 8.45 -2.31
N TYR A 798 -30.27 7.85 -1.15
CA TYR A 798 -30.94 8.43 0.02
C TYR A 798 -29.94 9.16 0.92
N ASP A 799 -30.29 10.35 1.39
CA ASP A 799 -29.60 11.04 2.47
C ASP A 799 -30.38 10.88 3.79
N LEU A 800 -29.86 10.03 4.69
CA LEU A 800 -30.50 9.76 5.98
C LEU A 800 -30.46 10.96 6.94
N LYS A 801 -29.54 11.92 6.72
CA LYS A 801 -29.43 13.12 7.56
C LYS A 801 -30.50 14.14 7.17
N GLY A 802 -30.60 14.46 5.88
CA GLY A 802 -31.53 15.47 5.35
C GLY A 802 -32.89 14.96 4.87
N SER A 803 -33.17 13.65 4.89
CA SER A 803 -34.42 13.05 4.39
C SER A 803 -34.78 13.41 2.94
N SER A 804 -33.76 13.77 2.15
CA SER A 804 -33.87 14.02 0.71
C SER A 804 -33.27 12.83 -0.04
N TYR A 805 -33.64 12.65 -1.30
CA TYR A 805 -33.00 11.63 -2.14
C TYR A 805 -32.79 12.14 -3.56
N PHE A 806 -31.80 11.54 -4.22
CA PHE A 806 -31.51 11.75 -5.63
C PHE A 806 -31.77 10.46 -6.39
N VAL A 807 -32.38 10.57 -7.56
CA VAL A 807 -32.56 9.43 -8.48
C VAL A 807 -32.09 9.83 -9.87
N ASN A 808 -31.37 8.94 -10.52
CA ASN A 808 -30.94 9.06 -11.91
C ASN A 808 -31.26 7.78 -12.69
N HIS A 809 -31.05 7.81 -14.00
CA HIS A 809 -31.41 6.72 -14.92
C HIS A 809 -32.92 6.38 -14.87
N LEU A 810 -33.78 7.39 -14.70
CA LEU A 810 -35.21 7.23 -14.96
C LEU A 810 -35.42 7.18 -16.48
N ILE A 811 -35.80 6.01 -17.00
CA ILE A 811 -35.91 5.75 -18.44
C ILE A 811 -37.34 5.45 -18.92
N GLY A 812 -38.29 5.29 -17.98
CA GLY A 812 -39.67 4.85 -18.28
C GLY A 812 -40.40 5.73 -19.30
N HIS A 813 -40.12 7.03 -19.31
CA HIS A 813 -40.74 8.01 -20.23
C HIS A 813 -39.78 8.57 -21.28
N GLU A 814 -38.52 8.11 -21.31
CA GLU A 814 -37.53 8.53 -22.31
C GLU A 814 -37.44 7.51 -23.46
N PRO A 815 -36.95 7.87 -24.66
CA PRO A 815 -36.80 6.92 -25.76
C PRO A 815 -35.96 5.68 -25.36
N PRO A 816 -36.26 4.48 -25.87
CA PRO A 816 -35.47 3.29 -25.58
C PRO A 816 -33.99 3.49 -25.88
N GLY A 817 -33.14 3.03 -24.94
CA GLY A 817 -31.70 3.04 -25.12
C GLY A 817 -31.27 2.29 -26.37
N ARG A 818 -30.30 2.85 -27.11
CA ARG A 818 -29.77 2.24 -28.32
C ARG A 818 -28.44 1.58 -28.02
N PHE A 819 -28.30 0.30 -28.35
CA PHE A 819 -27.09 -0.48 -28.11
C PHE A 819 -26.47 -0.98 -29.43
N GLY A 820 -25.17 -1.27 -29.42
CA GLY A 820 -24.47 -1.79 -30.61
C GLY A 820 -24.44 -0.82 -31.79
N LEU A 821 -24.32 0.48 -31.51
CA LEU A 821 -24.36 1.57 -32.48
C LEU A 821 -23.38 1.33 -33.64
N LYS A 822 -23.91 1.24 -34.87
CA LYS A 822 -23.13 1.06 -36.09
C LYS A 822 -22.32 2.33 -36.40
N GLY A 823 -21.03 2.16 -36.72
CA GLY A 823 -20.14 3.27 -37.10
C GLY A 823 -19.64 4.14 -35.96
N LEU A 824 -20.00 3.84 -34.70
CA LEU A 824 -19.39 4.50 -33.54
C LEU A 824 -17.95 4.00 -33.34
N SER A 825 -17.01 4.92 -33.13
CA SER A 825 -15.60 4.64 -32.88
C SER A 825 -15.00 5.66 -31.92
N GLU A 826 -13.77 5.42 -31.48
CA GLU A 826 -12.97 6.35 -30.67
C GLU A 826 -12.80 7.76 -31.29
N ARG A 827 -12.95 7.90 -32.62
CA ARG A 827 -12.83 9.20 -33.31
C ARG A 827 -13.90 10.19 -32.84
N GLN A 828 -15.12 9.72 -32.57
CA GLN A 828 -16.21 10.56 -32.08
C GLN A 828 -15.99 11.05 -30.64
N PHE A 829 -15.06 10.45 -29.91
CA PHE A 829 -14.71 10.79 -28.53
C PHE A 829 -13.42 11.60 -28.44
N GLN A 830 -12.93 12.16 -29.55
CA GLN A 830 -11.82 13.10 -29.52
C GLN A 830 -12.30 14.49 -29.07
N PRO A 831 -11.58 15.19 -28.18
CA PRO A 831 -11.99 16.51 -27.68
C PRO A 831 -12.33 17.51 -28.79
N ALA A 832 -11.56 17.54 -29.87
CA ALA A 832 -11.81 18.43 -31.01
C ALA A 832 -13.13 18.10 -31.74
N VAL A 833 -13.48 16.82 -31.88
CA VAL A 833 -14.72 16.37 -32.53
C VAL A 833 -15.92 16.67 -31.65
N VAL A 834 -15.82 16.41 -30.35
CA VAL A 834 -16.86 16.76 -29.37
C VAL A 834 -17.06 18.28 -29.34
N GLN A 835 -15.99 19.07 -29.29
CA GLN A 835 -16.08 20.53 -29.37
C GLN A 835 -16.74 20.99 -30.67
N ALA A 836 -16.42 20.40 -31.83
CA ALA A 836 -17.07 20.78 -33.09
C ALA A 836 -18.58 20.47 -33.10
N ARG A 837 -18.99 19.40 -32.39
CA ARG A 837 -20.39 18.98 -32.27
C ARG A 837 -21.21 19.89 -31.34
N PHE A 838 -20.64 20.31 -30.22
CA PHE A 838 -21.36 21.07 -29.18
C PHE A 838 -20.95 22.55 -29.09
N GLY A 839 -19.89 22.99 -29.76
CA GLY A 839 -19.41 24.36 -29.71
C GLY A 839 -20.07 25.33 -30.71
N ARG A 840 -21.03 24.84 -31.50
CA ARG A 840 -21.77 25.62 -32.51
C ARG A 840 -23.07 26.16 -31.97
#